data_AF-A0A5M6DHV8-F1
#
_entry.id   AF-A0A5M6DHV8-F1
#
_cell.length_a   1.000
_cell.length_b   1.000
_cell.length_c   1.000
_cell.angle_alpha   90.00
_cell.angle_beta   90.00
_cell.angle_gamma   90.00
#
_symmetry.space_group_name_H-M   'P 1'
#
loop_
_entity.id
_entity.type
_entity.pdbx_description
1 polymer ?
#
loop_
_entity_poly.entity_id
_entity_poly.type
_entity_poly.pdbx_seq_one_letter_code
_entity_poly.pdbx_strand_id
1 'polypeptide(L)'
;MVFDISSFAFRGRWFALAILPLWFSGGSLSAEGPPSGKPAVASEVTQRIEPKAEFFGIADVRLLDGPFQEAQRVDHQYLLALEADRMLSNLRQFAGLKPLAPPYGGWDTEGAGSIGHYLSALIQMHLATGDPRLKERSDYVVSQMALCQEHSGGGALYTHAFDRDRWFPALREGRLIRTNVSAWYVTHKTMAGLRDAWLLGGNQQAGTTLIELCDWAIDVTREMSPETWQDMMSMGISEFGAPHEILADVYHQTGEEKYLSLAQKFHQQPLVEALADGNVSVINETHANAAIVKFVGYQRLFDLTGDERYGAASRNFFTDVVQRRTWSLGGNSQWEHFFKPREFEQQVCELCGPETCNTYNMLKLAKRLYRHDPKSHYCDYIERALYNHVLASQAPEPGRFAYYTSQRPGHYRVFSSPHDSFWCCVGTGMENHGKYGGFVYAHDADFESLYVNLFMASELKCDALGLQLRQQTDFPHESTTRLVLQLKQPREFSLCLRRPPWLDGEWDCLVNGASINGGGQPDSYLKMHRRWEDGDTIDLTLPMGVRVERLPASNRYVSFFYGPVLLAGAVGTDGLQPSDFRSGSGASIASNQSQLAEKVLPSPRLPRFQGMETGSAANESETSQWRPRMEKVSDVPLRFKLAGSQETDVREILPFYETFFERYVVQWPLDGKVDPPRKKD
;
A
#
# COMPACT_ATOMS: atom_id res chain seq x y z
N MET A 1 4.52 62.13 0.53
CA MET A 1 5.64 62.71 -0.24
C MET A 1 6.25 61.58 -1.06
N VAL A 2 5.84 61.50 -2.32
CA VAL A 2 6.66 61.80 -3.52
C VAL A 2 7.55 60.61 -3.90
N PHE A 3 7.13 59.96 -4.98
CA PHE A 3 7.88 59.03 -5.83
C PHE A 3 9.08 59.71 -6.47
N ASP A 4 10.12 58.95 -6.82
CA ASP A 4 10.99 59.33 -7.93
C ASP A 4 11.40 58.13 -8.79
N ILE A 5 11.32 58.35 -10.10
CA ILE A 5 11.60 57.47 -11.23
C ILE A 5 12.45 58.30 -12.20
N SER A 6 13.61 57.80 -12.61
CA SER A 6 14.20 58.08 -13.93
C SER A 6 15.39 57.11 -14.15
N SER A 7 15.33 56.09 -15.00
CA SER A 7 15.43 56.09 -16.48
C SER A 7 16.78 56.59 -17.01
N PHE A 8 17.56 55.73 -17.66
CA PHE A 8 18.24 56.06 -18.92
C PHE A 8 18.61 54.79 -19.69
N ALA A 9 18.38 54.84 -20.99
CA ALA A 9 18.42 53.71 -21.91
C ALA A 9 19.50 53.88 -22.99
N PHE A 10 19.80 52.74 -23.65
CA PHE A 10 20.12 52.59 -25.08
C PHE A 10 21.50 53.00 -25.62
N ARG A 11 22.29 52.01 -26.08
CA ARG A 11 22.54 51.68 -27.51
C ARG A 11 23.76 50.77 -27.67
N GLY A 12 23.55 49.62 -28.33
CA GLY A 12 24.63 48.73 -28.77
C GLY A 12 25.22 49.11 -30.14
N ARG A 13 26.25 48.37 -30.56
CA ARG A 13 26.46 47.90 -31.93
C ARG A 13 27.63 46.93 -32.03
N TRP A 14 27.46 46.01 -32.98
CA TRP A 14 28.26 44.85 -33.35
C TRP A 14 29.55 45.21 -34.10
N PHE A 15 30.55 44.30 -34.06
CA PHE A 15 31.38 43.96 -35.22
C PHE A 15 31.88 42.50 -35.13
N ALA A 16 31.89 41.83 -36.28
CA ALA A 16 32.33 40.46 -36.51
C ALA A 16 33.72 40.44 -37.19
N LEU A 17 34.50 39.36 -36.99
CA LEU A 17 35.11 38.47 -38.00
C LEU A 17 36.45 37.84 -37.57
N ALA A 18 36.51 36.49 -37.72
CA ALA A 18 37.58 35.64 -38.30
C ALA A 18 39.02 35.65 -37.74
N ILE A 19 39.87 34.62 -37.85
CA ILE A 19 39.82 33.14 -37.90
C ILE A 19 41.32 32.70 -37.85
N LEU A 20 41.64 31.63 -37.11
CA LEU A 20 42.79 30.69 -37.28
C LEU A 20 44.23 31.07 -36.79
N PRO A 21 45.12 30.06 -36.56
CA PRO A 21 45.73 29.78 -35.26
C PRO A 21 47.28 29.84 -35.30
N LEU A 22 47.95 29.76 -34.15
CA LEU A 22 49.34 29.28 -34.07
C LEU A 22 49.69 28.85 -32.64
N TRP A 23 50.29 27.68 -32.56
CA TRP A 23 50.83 27.03 -31.36
C TRP A 23 51.99 27.82 -30.76
N PHE A 24 52.08 27.89 -29.43
CA PHE A 24 53.36 27.75 -28.70
C PHE A 24 53.11 27.26 -27.27
N SER A 25 53.91 26.26 -26.90
CA SER A 25 54.08 25.62 -25.61
C SER A 25 54.69 26.57 -24.56
N GLY A 26 54.29 26.43 -23.28
CA GLY A 26 55.11 26.90 -22.16
C GLY A 26 54.36 27.23 -20.87
N GLY A 27 54.25 26.25 -19.97
CA GLY A 27 54.54 26.37 -18.53
C GLY A 27 53.79 27.39 -17.63
N SER A 28 52.96 26.81 -16.76
CA SER A 28 52.80 27.10 -15.31
C SER A 28 52.08 28.37 -14.84
N LEU A 29 50.86 28.20 -14.31
CA LEU A 29 50.50 28.27 -12.88
C LEU A 29 48.97 28.47 -12.77
N SER A 30 48.21 27.37 -12.64
CA SER A 30 46.78 27.45 -12.31
C SER A 30 46.59 27.35 -10.81
N ALA A 31 45.96 28.38 -10.23
CA ALA A 31 45.40 28.32 -8.89
C ALA A 31 44.29 27.24 -8.84
N GLU A 32 44.39 26.34 -7.87
CA GLU A 32 43.41 25.30 -7.61
C GLU A 32 42.09 25.93 -7.15
N GLY A 33 41.03 25.75 -7.94
CA GLY A 33 39.65 25.88 -7.45
C GLY A 33 39.26 24.64 -6.63
N PRO A 34 38.25 24.73 -5.75
CA PRO A 34 37.81 23.60 -4.94
C PRO A 34 37.32 22.45 -5.85
N PRO A 35 37.53 21.19 -5.45
CA PRO A 35 37.20 20.04 -6.28
C PRO A 35 35.68 19.93 -6.44
N SER A 36 35.17 20.28 -7.61
CA SER A 36 33.82 19.89 -8.05
C SER A 36 33.83 18.41 -8.43
N GLY A 37 33.94 17.53 -7.44
CA GLY A 37 33.74 16.10 -7.62
C GLY A 37 32.26 15.83 -7.75
N LYS A 38 31.79 15.50 -8.96
CA LYS A 38 30.53 14.74 -9.11
C LYS A 38 30.72 13.43 -8.33
N PRO A 39 29.81 13.04 -7.43
CA PRO A 39 29.85 11.69 -6.90
C PRO A 39 29.76 10.72 -8.09
N ALA A 40 30.78 9.88 -8.24
CA ALA A 40 30.73 8.78 -9.19
C ALA A 40 29.59 7.88 -8.74
N VAL A 41 28.58 7.68 -9.59
CA VAL A 41 27.58 6.64 -9.39
C VAL A 41 28.35 5.32 -9.44
N ALA A 42 28.58 4.71 -8.28
CA ALA A 42 29.11 3.36 -8.21
C ALA A 42 28.15 2.42 -8.95
N SER A 43 28.67 1.36 -9.55
CA SER A 43 27.81 0.28 -10.07
C SER A 43 26.93 -0.25 -8.95
N GLU A 44 25.62 -0.37 -9.19
CA GLU A 44 24.65 -0.88 -8.22
C GLU A 44 25.15 -2.16 -7.55
N VAL A 45 24.98 -2.26 -6.23
CA VAL A 45 25.40 -3.44 -5.48
C VAL A 45 24.50 -4.60 -5.84
N THR A 46 25.05 -5.69 -6.38
CA THR A 46 24.27 -6.91 -6.65
C THR A 46 23.63 -7.43 -5.36
N GLN A 47 22.34 -7.81 -5.44
CA GLN A 47 21.64 -8.39 -4.30
C GLN A 47 22.26 -9.76 -3.99
N ARG A 48 22.32 -10.16 -2.71
CA ARG A 48 22.87 -11.48 -2.38
C ARG A 48 21.90 -12.61 -2.67
N ILE A 49 20.61 -12.32 -2.52
CA ILE A 49 19.53 -13.26 -2.84
C ILE A 49 18.81 -12.73 -4.08
N GLU A 50 19.07 -13.38 -5.20
CA GLU A 50 18.43 -13.04 -6.46
C GLU A 50 16.94 -13.44 -6.44
N PRO A 51 16.04 -12.55 -6.92
CA PRO A 51 14.63 -12.86 -7.04
C PRO A 51 14.40 -13.94 -8.10
N LYS A 52 13.50 -14.89 -7.80
CA LYS A 52 13.04 -15.89 -8.78
C LYS A 52 11.99 -15.34 -9.73
N ALA A 53 11.21 -14.35 -9.29
CA ALA A 53 10.25 -13.65 -10.11
C ALA A 53 10.12 -12.19 -9.65
N GLU A 54 9.75 -11.30 -10.56
CA GLU A 54 9.51 -9.89 -10.27
C GLU A 54 8.20 -9.45 -10.91
N PHE A 55 7.42 -8.68 -10.16
CA PHE A 55 6.28 -7.99 -10.76
C PHE A 55 6.76 -6.89 -11.68
N PHE A 56 6.03 -6.68 -12.78
CA PHE A 56 6.27 -5.55 -13.65
C PHE A 56 6.12 -4.21 -12.91
N GLY A 57 6.79 -3.19 -13.44
CA GLY A 57 6.69 -1.82 -12.95
C GLY A 57 5.30 -1.24 -13.18
N ILE A 58 4.96 -0.19 -12.43
CA ILE A 58 3.65 0.47 -12.54
C ILE A 58 3.42 1.02 -13.96
N ALA A 59 4.47 1.54 -14.61
CA ALA A 59 4.37 2.12 -15.95
C ALA A 59 4.18 1.08 -17.07
N ASP A 60 4.50 -0.20 -16.79
CA ASP A 60 4.43 -1.28 -17.77
C ASP A 60 3.00 -1.81 -17.93
N VAL A 61 2.12 -1.56 -16.96
CA VAL A 61 0.76 -2.09 -16.92
C VAL A 61 -0.26 -0.96 -16.83
N ARG A 62 -1.02 -0.75 -17.91
CA ARG A 62 -2.16 0.18 -17.93
C ARG A 62 -3.42 -0.58 -17.56
N LEU A 63 -4.21 -0.05 -16.63
CA LEU A 63 -5.54 -0.59 -16.35
C LEU A 63 -6.52 -0.09 -17.42
N LEU A 64 -7.43 -0.97 -17.80
CA LEU A 64 -8.59 -0.66 -18.65
C LEU A 64 -9.85 -0.60 -17.76
N ASP A 65 -11.02 -0.43 -18.37
CA ASP A 65 -12.28 -0.25 -17.66
C ASP A 65 -12.55 -1.33 -16.61
N GLY A 66 -12.97 -0.90 -15.41
CA GLY A 66 -13.25 -1.78 -14.28
C GLY A 66 -13.12 -1.06 -12.94
N PRO A 67 -13.44 -1.72 -11.81
CA PRO A 67 -13.48 -1.08 -10.49
C PRO A 67 -12.13 -0.49 -10.04
N PHE A 68 -11.01 -1.10 -10.42
CA PHE A 68 -9.68 -0.60 -10.06
C PHE A 68 -9.25 0.62 -10.87
N GLN A 69 -9.65 0.71 -12.14
CA GLN A 69 -9.40 1.89 -12.97
C GLN A 69 -10.24 3.07 -12.49
N GLU A 70 -11.49 2.82 -12.07
CA GLU A 70 -12.35 3.84 -11.49
C GLU A 70 -11.77 4.38 -10.17
N ALA A 71 -11.33 3.50 -9.26
CA ALA A 71 -10.65 3.91 -8.03
C ALA A 71 -9.35 4.69 -8.33
N GLN A 72 -8.55 4.25 -9.32
CA GLN A 72 -7.37 4.99 -9.77
C GLN A 72 -7.73 6.40 -10.25
N ARG A 73 -8.81 6.54 -11.03
CA ARG A 73 -9.30 7.83 -11.54
C ARG A 73 -9.76 8.76 -10.41
N VAL A 74 -10.47 8.23 -9.41
CA VAL A 74 -10.93 9.00 -8.24
C VAL A 74 -9.73 9.50 -7.43
N ASP A 75 -8.73 8.65 -7.18
CA ASP A 75 -7.52 9.05 -6.45
C ASP A 75 -6.66 10.05 -7.25
N HIS A 76 -6.56 9.86 -8.57
CA HIS A 76 -5.90 10.81 -9.46
C HIS A 76 -6.47 12.22 -9.30
N GLN A 77 -7.80 12.35 -9.27
CA GLN A 77 -8.48 13.62 -9.03
C GLN A 77 -8.22 14.15 -7.62
N TYR A 78 -8.25 13.29 -6.60
CA TYR A 78 -7.93 13.66 -5.23
C TYR A 78 -6.52 14.26 -5.12
N LEU A 79 -5.52 13.59 -5.68
CA LEU A 79 -4.12 14.04 -5.70
C LEU A 79 -3.96 15.39 -6.40
N LEU A 80 -4.66 15.59 -7.52
CA LEU A 80 -4.64 16.84 -8.26
C LEU A 80 -5.33 17.99 -7.53
N ALA A 81 -6.34 17.70 -6.71
CA ALA A 81 -7.06 18.68 -5.88
C ALA A 81 -6.27 19.15 -4.65
N LEU A 82 -5.28 18.38 -4.20
CA LEU A 82 -4.39 18.78 -3.11
C LEU A 82 -3.42 19.89 -3.55
N GLU A 83 -3.12 20.80 -2.63
CA GLU A 83 -2.26 21.95 -2.81
C GLU A 83 -0.87 21.66 -2.22
N ALA A 84 0.16 21.66 -3.07
CA ALA A 84 1.53 21.37 -2.65
C ALA A 84 2.04 22.33 -1.56
N ASP A 85 1.73 23.62 -1.66
CA ASP A 85 2.15 24.63 -0.69
C ASP A 85 1.56 24.41 0.70
N ARG A 86 0.36 23.83 0.80
CA ARG A 86 -0.26 23.47 2.08
C ARG A 86 0.45 22.28 2.71
N MET A 87 0.76 21.25 1.92
CA MET A 87 1.57 20.10 2.37
C MET A 87 2.98 20.50 2.81
N LEU A 88 3.56 21.52 2.16
CA LEU A 88 4.90 22.03 2.47
C LEU A 88 4.91 23.01 3.64
N SER A 89 3.75 23.49 4.12
CA SER A 89 3.66 24.58 5.10
C SER A 89 4.51 24.35 6.34
N ASN A 90 4.33 23.21 7.02
CA ASN A 90 5.06 22.90 8.24
C ASN A 90 6.54 22.70 7.99
N LEU A 91 6.90 22.02 6.90
CA LEU A 91 8.29 21.81 6.52
C LEU A 91 9.02 23.15 6.33
N ARG A 92 8.40 24.11 5.64
CA ARG A 92 8.94 25.47 5.49
C ARG A 92 9.10 26.15 6.84
N GLN A 93 8.07 26.11 7.68
CA GLN A 93 8.11 26.70 9.02
C GLN A 93 9.26 26.12 9.86
N PHE A 94 9.46 24.80 9.82
CA PHE A 94 10.50 24.14 10.59
C PHE A 94 11.91 24.45 10.07
N ALA A 95 12.06 24.72 8.78
CA ALA A 95 13.29 25.20 8.17
C ALA A 95 13.54 26.71 8.37
N GLY A 96 12.70 27.41 9.15
CA GLY A 96 12.80 28.86 9.36
C GLY A 96 12.33 29.71 8.17
N LEU A 97 11.69 29.08 7.18
CA LEU A 97 11.11 29.74 6.01
C LEU A 97 9.66 30.13 6.28
N LYS A 98 9.20 31.21 5.63
CA LYS A 98 7.79 31.59 5.65
C LYS A 98 6.95 30.54 4.89
N PRO A 99 5.87 29.99 5.49
CA PRO A 99 4.90 29.17 4.76
C PRO A 99 4.26 29.96 3.61
N LEU A 100 3.99 29.28 2.49
CA LEU A 100 3.34 29.87 1.32
C LEU A 100 1.82 29.75 1.35
N ALA A 101 1.31 28.76 2.11
CA ALA A 101 -0.10 28.54 2.38
C ALA A 101 -0.26 27.98 3.82
N PRO A 102 -1.44 28.05 4.45
CA PRO A 102 -1.68 27.41 5.75
C PRO A 102 -1.62 25.87 5.63
N PRO A 103 -1.23 25.15 6.69
CA PRO A 103 -1.17 23.69 6.66
C PRO A 103 -2.57 23.09 6.46
N TYR A 104 -2.59 21.81 6.11
CA TYR A 104 -3.81 21.03 6.22
C TYR A 104 -4.18 20.75 7.68
N GLY A 105 -5.45 20.40 7.91
CA GLY A 105 -5.95 20.02 9.23
C GLY A 105 -5.63 18.56 9.60
N GLY A 106 -6.20 18.09 10.70
CA GLY A 106 -5.94 16.75 11.22
C GLY A 106 -4.52 16.65 11.79
N TRP A 107 -3.85 15.50 11.66
CA TRP A 107 -2.50 15.34 12.23
C TRP A 107 -1.44 16.18 11.50
N ASP A 108 -1.71 16.61 10.27
CA ASP A 108 -0.79 17.46 9.52
C ASP A 108 -0.78 18.91 10.02
N THR A 109 -1.54 19.28 11.05
CA THR A 109 -1.32 20.55 11.77
C THR A 109 0.01 20.57 12.52
N GLU A 110 0.48 19.41 12.98
CA GLU A 110 1.75 19.25 13.71
C GLU A 110 2.85 18.61 12.84
N GLY A 111 2.48 18.21 11.61
CA GLY A 111 3.31 17.47 10.68
C GLY A 111 3.32 15.97 10.99
N ALA A 112 2.66 15.17 10.14
CA ALA A 112 2.45 13.74 10.36
C ALA A 112 3.05 12.84 9.26
N GLY A 113 3.97 13.39 8.46
CA GLY A 113 4.61 12.66 7.35
C GLY A 113 3.76 12.53 6.09
N SER A 114 2.62 13.23 6.00
CA SER A 114 1.73 13.22 4.83
C SER A 114 2.43 13.69 3.55
N ILE A 115 3.38 14.63 3.65
CA ILE A 115 4.18 15.09 2.49
C ILE A 115 4.96 13.95 1.82
N GLY A 116 5.50 13.01 2.61
CA GLY A 116 6.23 11.87 2.07
C GLY A 116 5.33 10.92 1.30
N HIS A 117 4.17 10.59 1.89
CA HIS A 117 3.11 9.82 1.21
C HIS A 117 2.62 10.51 -0.06
N TYR A 118 2.41 11.83 -0.01
CA TYR A 118 1.97 12.61 -1.17
C TYR A 118 2.97 12.51 -2.32
N LEU A 119 4.28 12.59 -2.03
CA LEU A 119 5.33 12.47 -3.03
C LEU A 119 5.36 11.09 -3.69
N SER A 120 5.27 10.01 -2.89
CA SER A 120 5.13 8.64 -3.39
C SER A 120 3.89 8.48 -4.27
N ALA A 121 2.74 8.96 -3.80
CA ALA A 121 1.47 8.88 -4.51
C ALA A 121 1.48 9.60 -5.87
N LEU A 122 2.03 10.82 -5.93
CA LEU A 122 2.17 11.58 -7.18
C LEU A 122 2.96 10.79 -8.24
N ILE A 123 4.09 10.20 -7.84
CA ILE A 123 4.94 9.44 -8.76
C ILE A 123 4.28 8.12 -9.18
N GLN A 124 3.73 7.37 -8.24
CA GLN A 124 3.03 6.12 -8.55
C GLN A 124 1.86 6.37 -9.49
N MET A 125 1.05 7.40 -9.24
CA MET A 125 -0.08 7.77 -10.09
C MET A 125 0.37 8.33 -11.45
N HIS A 126 1.47 9.08 -11.51
CA HIS A 126 2.07 9.50 -12.78
C HIS A 126 2.47 8.29 -13.63
N LEU A 127 3.13 7.29 -13.03
CA LEU A 127 3.51 6.08 -13.75
C LEU A 127 2.28 5.31 -14.23
N ALA A 128 1.22 5.23 -13.43
CA ALA A 128 -0.01 4.51 -13.75
C ALA A 128 -0.89 5.17 -14.81
N THR A 129 -0.88 6.51 -14.90
CA THR A 129 -1.77 7.28 -15.81
C THR A 129 -1.04 7.97 -16.96
N GLY A 130 0.25 8.25 -16.82
CA GLY A 130 1.03 9.05 -17.76
C GLY A 130 0.78 10.56 -17.64
N ASP A 131 0.01 11.04 -16.66
CA ASP A 131 -0.32 12.46 -16.52
C ASP A 131 0.91 13.28 -16.08
N PRO A 132 1.44 14.20 -16.91
CA PRO A 132 2.65 14.94 -16.60
C PRO A 132 2.47 15.91 -15.42
N ARG A 133 1.24 16.38 -15.14
CA ARG A 133 0.97 17.35 -14.06
C ARG A 133 1.35 16.82 -12.68
N LEU A 134 1.20 15.51 -12.48
CA LEU A 134 1.59 14.83 -11.25
C LEU A 134 3.11 14.83 -11.08
N LYS A 135 3.85 14.59 -12.16
CA LYS A 135 5.32 14.65 -12.15
C LYS A 135 5.83 16.06 -11.91
N GLU A 136 5.29 17.05 -12.61
CA GLU A 136 5.64 18.46 -12.41
C GLU A 136 5.43 18.90 -10.95
N ARG A 137 4.34 18.45 -10.34
CA ARG A 137 4.05 18.72 -8.93
C ARG A 137 5.01 18.01 -7.98
N SER A 138 5.36 16.77 -8.28
CA SER A 138 6.37 16.01 -7.52
C SER A 138 7.73 16.71 -7.58
N ASP A 139 8.18 17.11 -8.77
CA ASP A 139 9.44 17.82 -8.98
C ASP A 139 9.44 19.18 -8.24
N TYR A 140 8.31 19.90 -8.26
CA TYR A 140 8.14 21.12 -7.47
C TYR A 140 8.28 20.85 -5.96
N VAL A 141 7.57 19.85 -5.44
CA VAL A 141 7.65 19.47 -4.02
C VAL A 141 9.09 19.14 -3.62
N VAL A 142 9.80 18.33 -4.42
CA VAL A 142 11.22 18.00 -4.19
C VAL A 142 12.07 19.26 -4.14
N SER A 143 11.88 20.20 -5.07
CA SER A 143 12.65 21.46 -5.08
C SER A 143 12.46 22.27 -3.79
N GLN A 144 11.23 22.29 -3.25
CA GLN A 144 10.93 22.99 -2.00
C GLN A 144 11.43 22.22 -0.77
N MET A 145 11.41 20.89 -0.80
CA MET A 145 12.02 20.07 0.25
C MET A 145 13.54 20.28 0.31
N ALA A 146 14.22 20.30 -0.83
CA ALA A 146 15.66 20.58 -0.92
C ALA A 146 16.00 21.98 -0.38
N LEU A 147 15.20 23.00 -0.73
CA LEU A 147 15.35 24.35 -0.17
C LEU A 147 15.20 24.35 1.36
N CYS A 148 14.23 23.61 1.90
CA CYS A 148 14.04 23.49 3.35
C CYS A 148 15.20 22.74 4.03
N GLN A 149 15.78 21.73 3.37
CA GLN A 149 16.95 21.00 3.86
C GLN A 149 18.17 21.91 3.97
N GLU A 150 18.42 22.71 2.92
CA GLU A 150 19.52 23.68 2.89
C GLU A 150 19.41 24.69 4.04
N HIS A 151 18.21 25.21 4.31
CA HIS A 151 17.98 26.17 5.39
C HIS A 151 18.05 25.54 6.79
N SER A 152 17.65 24.27 6.92
CA SER A 152 17.77 23.54 8.18
C SER A 152 19.24 23.24 8.53
N GLY A 153 20.08 23.06 7.51
CA GLY A 153 21.49 22.74 7.65
C GLY A 153 21.76 21.30 8.10
N GLY A 154 22.98 20.81 7.85
CA GLY A 154 23.43 19.49 8.32
C GLY A 154 22.64 18.30 7.79
N GLY A 155 21.98 18.42 6.63
CA GLY A 155 21.20 17.36 5.99
C GLY A 155 19.82 17.08 6.60
N ALA A 156 19.45 17.78 7.67
CA ALA A 156 18.21 17.55 8.39
C ALA A 156 16.97 17.98 7.57
N LEU A 157 15.91 17.17 7.62
CA LEU A 157 14.62 17.52 7.02
C LEU A 157 13.48 17.18 7.97
N TYR A 158 13.04 18.18 8.73
CA TYR A 158 12.02 18.00 9.76
C TYR A 158 10.63 18.21 9.19
N THR A 159 9.81 17.17 9.20
CA THR A 159 8.41 17.19 8.75
C THR A 159 7.41 17.08 9.91
N HIS A 160 7.85 17.33 11.14
CA HIS A 160 7.05 17.32 12.37
C HIS A 160 7.62 18.29 13.43
N ALA A 161 6.74 18.83 14.28
CA ALA A 161 7.10 19.76 15.35
C ALA A 161 7.55 19.07 16.64
N PHE A 162 6.90 17.95 17.00
CA PHE A 162 7.15 17.27 18.26
C PHE A 162 8.58 16.73 18.29
N ASP A 163 9.26 16.85 19.43
CA ASP A 163 10.54 16.20 19.68
C ASP A 163 11.73 16.59 18.78
N ARG A 164 11.54 17.43 17.76
CA ARG A 164 12.61 17.98 16.89
C ARG A 164 13.78 18.55 17.69
N ASP A 165 13.47 19.47 18.60
CA ASP A 165 14.47 20.30 19.30
C ASP A 165 15.00 19.64 20.59
N ARG A 166 14.47 18.48 20.97
CA ARG A 166 14.81 17.80 22.22
C ARG A 166 15.31 16.39 22.00
N TRP A 167 14.63 15.62 21.16
CA TRP A 167 14.85 14.20 21.00
C TRP A 167 16.04 13.90 20.08
N PHE A 168 16.09 14.47 18.87
CA PHE A 168 17.24 14.29 17.98
C PHE A 168 18.55 14.83 18.56
N PRO A 169 18.59 15.99 19.26
CA PRO A 169 19.76 16.41 20.01
C PRO A 169 20.16 15.43 21.13
N ALA A 170 19.21 14.84 21.86
CA ALA A 170 19.52 13.83 22.86
C ALA A 170 20.11 12.56 22.24
N LEU A 171 19.59 12.10 21.08
CA LEU A 171 20.15 10.95 20.36
C LEU A 171 21.58 11.19 19.90
N ARG A 172 21.92 12.41 19.46
CA ARG A 172 23.30 12.81 19.11
C ARG A 172 24.27 12.66 20.28
N GLU A 173 23.78 12.79 21.51
CA GLU A 173 24.55 12.59 22.75
C GLU A 173 24.48 11.15 23.27
N GLY A 174 23.92 10.21 22.50
CA GLY A 174 23.74 8.81 22.90
C GLY A 174 22.65 8.61 23.96
N ARG A 175 21.77 9.60 24.18
CA ARG A 175 20.72 9.56 25.21
C ARG A 175 19.35 9.36 24.60
N LEU A 176 18.62 8.35 25.07
CA LEU A 176 17.23 8.14 24.69
C LEU A 176 16.26 8.87 25.65
N ILE A 177 15.39 9.70 25.09
CA ILE A 177 14.24 10.23 25.82
C ILE A 177 13.05 9.31 25.55
N ARG A 178 12.53 8.70 26.63
CA ARG A 178 11.40 7.76 26.59
C ARG A 178 10.08 8.53 26.60
N THR A 179 9.74 9.10 25.46
CA THR A 179 8.38 9.55 25.12
C THR A 179 7.83 8.60 24.02
N ASN A 180 6.51 8.43 23.90
CA ASN A 180 5.94 7.62 22.82
C ASN A 180 6.12 8.39 21.50
N VAL A 181 7.21 8.11 20.76
CA VAL A 181 7.68 8.96 19.66
C VAL A 181 7.56 8.29 18.30
N SER A 182 6.80 8.92 17.40
CA SER A 182 6.68 8.55 15.98
C SER A 182 7.63 9.36 15.08
N ALA A 183 8.68 9.96 15.64
CA ALA A 183 9.62 10.81 14.91
C ALA A 183 10.30 10.07 13.76
N TRP A 184 10.80 8.85 14.02
CA TRP A 184 11.35 7.99 12.96
C TRP A 184 10.28 7.54 11.96
N TYR A 185 9.03 7.31 12.36
CA TYR A 185 7.95 7.00 11.43
C TYR A 185 7.74 8.12 10.41
N VAL A 186 7.72 9.38 10.87
CA VAL A 186 7.53 10.56 10.02
C VAL A 186 8.74 10.78 9.11
N THR A 187 9.96 10.65 9.66
CA THR A 187 11.20 10.67 8.89
C THR A 187 11.20 9.58 7.81
N HIS A 188 10.78 8.36 8.15
CA HIS A 188 10.65 7.27 7.19
C HIS A 188 9.71 7.61 6.03
N LYS A 189 8.55 8.25 6.25
CA LYS A 189 7.67 8.66 5.14
C LYS A 189 8.35 9.66 4.22
N THR A 190 9.06 10.62 4.80
CA THR A 190 9.83 11.62 4.06
C THR A 190 10.91 10.96 3.21
N MET A 191 11.66 10.02 3.80
CA MET A 191 12.66 9.22 3.11
C MET A 191 12.06 8.38 1.98
N ALA A 192 10.91 7.72 2.22
CA ALA A 192 10.22 6.91 1.23
C ALA A 192 9.73 7.74 0.03
N GLY A 193 9.14 8.91 0.27
CA GLY A 193 8.73 9.82 -0.79
C GLY A 193 9.91 10.28 -1.66
N LEU A 194 11.01 10.69 -1.04
CA LEU A 194 12.23 11.08 -1.77
C LEU A 194 12.83 9.91 -2.55
N ARG A 195 12.85 8.71 -1.96
CA ARG A 195 13.29 7.48 -2.64
C ARG A 195 12.43 7.22 -3.89
N ASP A 196 11.11 7.29 -3.76
CA ASP A 196 10.21 7.02 -4.88
C ASP A 196 10.37 8.10 -5.98
N ALA A 197 10.50 9.38 -5.61
CA ALA A 197 10.80 10.45 -6.56
C ALA A 197 12.16 10.25 -7.28
N TRP A 198 13.16 9.71 -6.59
CA TRP A 198 14.46 9.42 -7.17
C TRP A 198 14.44 8.18 -8.06
N LEU A 199 14.10 7.01 -7.49
CA LEU A 199 14.24 5.72 -8.14
C LEU A 199 13.14 5.44 -9.16
N LEU A 200 11.91 5.88 -8.89
CA LEU A 200 10.78 5.68 -9.80
C LEU A 200 10.52 6.92 -10.68
N GLY A 201 10.68 8.12 -10.10
CA GLY A 201 10.45 9.39 -10.79
C GLY A 201 11.65 9.93 -11.58
N GLY A 202 12.84 9.33 -11.40
CA GLY A 202 14.08 9.76 -12.05
C GLY A 202 14.64 11.11 -11.56
N ASN A 203 14.12 11.66 -10.46
CA ASN A 203 14.50 12.98 -9.96
C ASN A 203 15.82 12.89 -9.16
N GLN A 204 16.91 13.36 -9.76
CA GLN A 204 18.24 13.30 -9.13
C GLN A 204 18.37 14.22 -7.90
N GLN A 205 17.66 15.34 -7.86
CA GLN A 205 17.66 16.22 -6.69
C GLN A 205 17.03 15.50 -5.49
N ALA A 206 15.98 14.71 -5.70
CA ALA A 206 15.40 13.87 -4.65
C ALA A 206 16.42 12.86 -4.10
N GLY A 207 17.25 12.27 -4.97
CA GLY A 207 18.34 11.38 -4.59
C GLY A 207 19.39 12.06 -3.72
N THR A 208 19.85 13.25 -4.12
CA THR A 208 20.77 14.07 -3.30
C THR A 208 20.18 14.42 -1.94
N THR A 209 18.94 14.93 -1.91
CA THR A 209 18.23 15.28 -0.67
C THR A 209 18.06 14.06 0.24
N LEU A 210 17.74 12.89 -0.32
CA LEU A 210 17.63 11.65 0.46
C LEU A 210 18.96 11.23 1.05
N ILE A 211 20.04 11.24 0.26
CA ILE A 211 21.38 10.85 0.70
C ILE A 211 21.83 11.73 1.86
N GLU A 212 21.67 13.05 1.75
CA GLU A 212 22.00 13.99 2.84
C GLU A 212 21.14 13.75 4.10
N LEU A 213 19.87 13.37 3.94
CA LEU A 213 19.01 12.99 5.05
C LEU A 213 19.44 11.67 5.71
N CYS A 214 19.93 10.71 4.92
CA CYS A 214 20.53 9.48 5.44
C CYS A 214 21.84 9.74 6.18
N ASP A 215 22.69 10.63 5.66
CA ASP A 215 23.91 11.06 6.35
C ASP A 215 23.62 11.78 7.66
N TRP A 216 22.58 12.63 7.68
CA TRP A 216 22.07 13.23 8.91
C TRP A 216 21.60 12.15 9.91
N ALA A 217 20.91 11.10 9.47
CA ALA A 217 20.46 10.02 10.34
C ALA A 217 21.64 9.24 10.95
N ILE A 218 22.72 9.04 10.19
CA ILE A 218 23.98 8.47 10.69
C ILE A 218 24.59 9.37 11.76
N ASP A 219 24.66 10.68 11.51
CA ASP A 219 25.21 11.65 12.46
C ASP A 219 24.40 11.70 13.77
N VAL A 220 23.07 11.72 13.66
CA VAL A 220 22.14 11.77 14.80
C VAL A 220 22.24 10.55 15.71
N THR A 221 22.64 9.40 15.17
CA THR A 221 22.63 8.13 15.90
C THR A 221 24.03 7.59 16.21
N ARG A 222 25.09 8.36 15.88
CA ARG A 222 26.49 7.93 15.96
C ARG A 222 26.90 7.46 17.35
N GLU A 223 26.49 8.19 18.39
CA GLU A 223 26.92 7.95 19.78
C GLU A 223 26.00 6.95 20.53
N MET A 224 25.01 6.36 19.86
CA MET A 224 24.08 5.43 20.51
C MET A 224 24.72 4.07 20.76
N SER A 225 24.68 3.61 22.01
CA SER A 225 25.11 2.25 22.37
C SER A 225 24.16 1.18 21.81
N PRO A 226 24.60 -0.08 21.66
CA PRO A 226 23.72 -1.19 21.26
C PRO A 226 22.47 -1.31 22.15
N GLU A 227 22.60 -1.10 23.46
CA GLU A 227 21.50 -1.14 24.42
C GLU A 227 20.51 0.00 24.17
N THR A 228 21.03 1.21 23.93
CA THR A 228 20.22 2.40 23.61
C THR A 228 19.43 2.20 22.31
N TRP A 229 20.03 1.57 21.31
CA TRP A 229 19.35 1.17 20.08
C TRP A 229 18.21 0.18 20.35
N GLN A 230 18.47 -0.90 21.09
CA GLN A 230 17.42 -1.88 21.41
C GLN A 230 16.29 -1.28 22.25
N ASP A 231 16.62 -0.39 23.20
CA ASP A 231 15.62 0.38 23.93
C ASP A 231 14.75 1.22 22.98
N MET A 232 15.36 1.97 22.05
CA MET A 232 14.64 2.79 21.07
C MET A 232 13.73 1.94 20.17
N MET A 233 14.17 0.75 19.76
CA MET A 233 13.42 -0.15 18.86
C MET A 233 12.29 -0.92 19.55
N SER A 234 12.17 -0.83 20.88
CA SER A 234 11.10 -1.51 21.61
C SER A 234 9.72 -0.94 21.26
N MET A 235 8.72 -1.82 21.10
CA MET A 235 7.37 -1.48 20.64
C MET A 235 6.63 -0.48 21.52
N GLY A 236 7.02 -0.32 22.78
CA GLY A 236 6.42 0.64 23.72
C GLY A 236 7.07 2.03 23.71
N ILE A 237 8.08 2.27 22.87
CA ILE A 237 8.91 3.48 22.91
C ILE A 237 8.90 4.22 21.57
N SER A 238 9.15 3.54 20.45
CA SER A 238 9.15 4.21 19.15
C SER A 238 8.44 3.42 18.06
N GLU A 239 7.47 4.07 17.43
CA GLU A 239 7.04 3.71 16.09
C GLU A 239 8.00 4.32 15.09
N PHE A 240 8.83 3.48 14.46
CA PHE A 240 9.85 3.94 13.52
C PHE A 240 9.49 3.73 12.06
N GLY A 241 8.45 2.96 11.74
CA GLY A 241 8.16 2.60 10.35
C GLY A 241 9.23 1.65 9.79
N ALA A 242 9.80 1.99 8.63
CA ALA A 242 10.85 1.19 7.99
C ALA A 242 11.97 2.03 7.35
N PRO A 243 12.69 2.88 8.10
CA PRO A 243 13.84 3.62 7.58
C PRO A 243 14.95 2.68 7.11
N HIS A 244 15.05 1.47 7.68
CA HIS A 244 15.94 0.41 7.20
C HIS A 244 15.61 -0.06 5.78
N GLU A 245 14.34 -0.04 5.35
CA GLU A 245 13.98 -0.28 3.94
C GLU A 245 14.68 0.74 3.05
N ILE A 246 14.61 2.03 3.42
CA ILE A 246 15.12 3.12 2.59
C ILE A 246 16.64 3.17 2.61
N LEU A 247 17.26 3.03 3.78
CA LEU A 247 18.72 2.98 3.91
C LEU A 247 19.33 1.80 3.13
N ALA A 248 18.64 0.65 3.11
CA ALA A 248 19.01 -0.49 2.28
C ALA A 248 18.94 -0.17 0.78
N ASP A 249 17.90 0.56 0.34
CA ASP A 249 17.79 1.01 -1.05
C ASP A 249 18.86 2.06 -1.42
N VAL A 250 19.21 2.97 -0.51
CA VAL A 250 20.31 3.92 -0.71
C VAL A 250 21.66 3.20 -0.78
N TYR A 251 21.91 2.21 0.07
CA TYR A 251 23.09 1.35 -0.03
C TYR A 251 23.17 0.66 -1.40
N HIS A 252 22.06 0.07 -1.86
CA HIS A 252 22.00 -0.61 -3.14
C HIS A 252 22.41 0.30 -4.31
N GLN A 253 21.98 1.56 -4.30
CA GLN A 253 22.36 2.54 -5.34
C GLN A 253 23.74 3.15 -5.20
N THR A 254 24.25 3.32 -3.98
CA THR A 254 25.49 4.08 -3.76
C THR A 254 26.71 3.19 -3.56
N GLY A 255 26.52 1.94 -3.13
CA GLY A 255 27.59 1.06 -2.68
C GLY A 255 28.25 1.47 -1.36
N GLU A 256 27.76 2.52 -0.69
CA GLU A 256 28.36 2.99 0.55
C GLU A 256 27.85 2.19 1.77
N GLU A 257 28.71 1.29 2.29
CA GLU A 257 28.43 0.39 3.42
C GLU A 257 27.90 1.08 4.70
N LYS A 258 28.14 2.39 4.87
CA LYS A 258 27.62 3.16 6.01
C LYS A 258 26.08 3.13 6.06
N TYR A 259 25.39 3.10 4.92
CA TYR A 259 23.93 3.07 4.88
C TYR A 259 23.40 1.68 5.25
N LEU A 260 24.01 0.60 4.76
CA LEU A 260 23.64 -0.77 5.16
C LEU A 260 23.90 -0.98 6.67
N SER A 261 25.04 -0.47 7.15
CA SER A 261 25.39 -0.53 8.57
C SER A 261 24.34 0.13 9.45
N LEU A 262 23.84 1.32 9.08
CA LEU A 262 22.75 1.97 9.79
C LEU A 262 21.41 1.22 9.61
N ALA A 263 21.12 0.71 8.41
CA ALA A 263 19.90 -0.06 8.16
C ALA A 263 19.79 -1.27 9.10
N GLN A 264 20.89 -1.96 9.36
CA GLN A 264 20.96 -3.09 10.29
C GLN A 264 20.81 -2.69 11.77
N LYS A 265 20.99 -1.41 12.13
CA LYS A 265 20.75 -0.91 13.50
C LYS A 265 19.27 -0.73 13.82
N PHE A 266 18.44 -0.45 12.82
CA PHE A 266 16.97 -0.40 12.93
C PHE A 266 16.38 -1.82 13.00
N HIS A 267 16.86 -2.59 13.96
CA HIS A 267 16.55 -4.00 14.16
C HIS A 267 16.03 -4.22 15.58
N GLN A 268 14.79 -4.69 15.69
CA GLN A 268 14.21 -5.12 16.96
C GLN A 268 14.55 -6.60 17.19
N GLN A 269 15.70 -6.86 17.79
CA GLN A 269 16.29 -8.20 17.86
C GLN A 269 15.37 -9.25 18.51
N PRO A 270 14.76 -9.01 19.70
CA PRO A 270 13.91 -10.02 20.34
C PRO A 270 12.68 -10.40 19.50
N LEU A 271 12.16 -9.45 18.70
CA LEU A 271 11.01 -9.70 17.83
C LEU A 271 11.39 -10.57 16.63
N VAL A 272 12.50 -10.23 15.97
CA VAL A 272 12.97 -10.97 14.79
C VAL A 272 13.41 -12.38 15.16
N GLU A 273 14.17 -12.54 16.25
CA GLU A 273 14.63 -13.86 16.71
C GLU A 273 13.44 -14.76 17.08
N ALA A 274 12.50 -14.26 17.90
CA ALA A 274 11.32 -15.02 18.28
C ALA A 274 10.52 -15.47 17.04
N LEU A 275 10.32 -14.60 16.06
CA LEU A 275 9.59 -14.95 14.84
C LEU A 275 10.38 -15.88 13.92
N ALA A 276 11.69 -15.72 13.79
CA ALA A 276 12.55 -16.63 13.04
C ALA A 276 12.48 -18.06 13.61
N ASP A 277 12.42 -18.19 14.94
CA ASP A 277 12.26 -19.46 15.65
C ASP A 277 10.82 -19.99 15.66
N GLY A 278 9.88 -19.28 15.02
CA GLY A 278 8.47 -19.69 14.90
C GLY A 278 7.58 -19.31 16.09
N ASN A 279 8.08 -18.55 17.06
CA ASN A 279 7.27 -17.98 18.15
C ASN A 279 6.46 -16.76 17.70
N VAL A 280 5.40 -17.04 16.94
CA VAL A 280 4.43 -16.06 16.44
C VAL A 280 3.53 -15.45 17.52
N SER A 281 3.61 -15.89 18.77
CA SER A 281 2.82 -15.31 19.87
C SER A 281 3.34 -13.94 20.31
N VAL A 282 4.59 -13.61 19.97
CA VAL A 282 5.27 -12.37 20.35
C VAL A 282 4.61 -11.10 19.78
N ILE A 283 3.76 -11.24 18.76
CA ILE A 283 3.02 -10.12 18.14
C ILE A 283 1.61 -9.92 18.72
N ASN A 284 1.17 -10.77 19.65
CA ASN A 284 -0.12 -10.56 20.34
C ASN A 284 -0.14 -9.18 21.02
N GLU A 285 -1.26 -8.46 20.91
CA GLU A 285 -1.49 -7.18 21.60
C GLU A 285 -0.53 -6.06 21.18
N THR A 286 0.26 -6.28 20.13
CA THR A 286 1.12 -5.24 19.55
C THR A 286 0.34 -4.36 18.58
N HIS A 287 0.74 -3.09 18.46
CA HIS A 287 0.24 -2.19 17.42
C HIS A 287 0.59 -2.76 16.04
N ALA A 288 -0.44 -3.13 15.27
CA ALA A 288 -0.32 -3.99 14.10
C ALA A 288 0.43 -3.32 12.96
N ASN A 289 0.06 -2.09 12.57
CA ASN A 289 0.75 -1.38 11.49
C ASN A 289 2.25 -1.18 11.80
N ALA A 290 2.55 -0.82 13.05
CA ALA A 290 3.91 -0.61 13.54
C ALA A 290 4.75 -1.90 13.50
N ALA A 291 4.12 -3.07 13.69
CA ALA A 291 4.78 -4.35 13.51
C ALA A 291 4.97 -4.71 12.02
N ILE A 292 3.90 -4.65 11.21
CA ILE A 292 3.89 -5.11 9.81
C ILE A 292 4.94 -4.39 8.97
N VAL A 293 5.00 -3.06 9.07
CA VAL A 293 5.89 -2.23 8.24
C VAL A 293 7.37 -2.60 8.42
N LYS A 294 7.77 -3.06 9.61
CA LYS A 294 9.15 -3.47 9.91
C LYS A 294 9.58 -4.67 9.07
N PHE A 295 8.67 -5.62 8.82
CA PHE A 295 8.94 -6.81 8.03
C PHE A 295 9.13 -6.53 6.54
N VAL A 296 8.56 -5.42 6.04
CA VAL A 296 8.88 -4.95 4.68
C VAL A 296 10.37 -4.60 4.58
N GLY A 297 10.90 -3.87 5.57
CA GLY A 297 12.32 -3.53 5.62
C GLY A 297 13.23 -4.70 6.00
N TYR A 298 12.79 -5.61 6.88
CA TYR A 298 13.56 -6.82 7.21
C TYR A 298 13.69 -7.74 5.99
N GLN A 299 12.62 -7.94 5.23
CA GLN A 299 12.70 -8.68 3.98
C GLN A 299 13.68 -8.01 3.00
N ARG A 300 13.72 -6.67 2.93
CA ARG A 300 14.70 -5.96 2.11
C ARG A 300 16.14 -6.16 2.62
N LEU A 301 16.37 -6.20 3.92
CA LEU A 301 17.68 -6.56 4.48
C LEU A 301 18.08 -7.99 4.12
N PHE A 302 17.13 -8.94 4.14
CA PHE A 302 17.39 -10.31 3.68
C PHE A 302 17.84 -10.33 2.20
N ASP A 303 17.15 -9.59 1.31
CA ASP A 303 17.50 -9.52 -0.12
C ASP A 303 18.99 -9.14 -0.33
N LEU A 304 19.49 -8.17 0.45
CA LEU A 304 20.85 -7.64 0.32
C LEU A 304 21.91 -8.40 1.11
N THR A 305 21.55 -8.99 2.25
CA THR A 305 22.53 -9.57 3.19
C THR A 305 22.56 -11.10 3.17
N GLY A 306 21.46 -11.74 2.78
CA GLY A 306 21.25 -13.18 2.91
C GLY A 306 21.04 -13.67 4.35
N ASP A 307 20.84 -12.76 5.32
CA ASP A 307 20.63 -13.14 6.72
C ASP A 307 19.24 -13.76 6.93
N GLU A 308 19.21 -15.09 7.02
CA GLU A 308 17.99 -15.88 7.09
C GLU A 308 17.14 -15.58 8.32
N ARG A 309 17.67 -14.94 9.37
CA ARG A 309 16.85 -14.51 10.51
C ARG A 309 15.77 -13.53 10.06
N TYR A 310 16.12 -12.60 9.15
CA TYR A 310 15.15 -11.67 8.57
C TYR A 310 14.17 -12.36 7.62
N GLY A 311 14.67 -13.27 6.77
CA GLY A 311 13.85 -14.00 5.81
C GLY A 311 12.83 -14.91 6.49
N ALA A 312 13.28 -15.74 7.43
CA ALA A 312 12.44 -16.63 8.22
C ALA A 312 11.40 -15.85 9.05
N ALA A 313 11.83 -14.80 9.75
CA ALA A 313 10.90 -13.98 10.53
C ALA A 313 9.82 -13.33 9.64
N SER A 314 10.18 -12.83 8.45
CA SER A 314 9.23 -12.22 7.51
C SER A 314 8.21 -13.23 6.96
N ARG A 315 8.66 -14.44 6.60
CA ARG A 315 7.78 -15.53 6.14
C ARG A 315 6.85 -16.03 7.26
N ASN A 316 7.38 -16.22 8.46
CA ASN A 316 6.60 -16.68 9.62
C ASN A 316 5.58 -15.62 10.05
N PHE A 317 5.97 -14.34 10.05
CA PHE A 317 5.06 -13.22 10.32
C PHE A 317 3.92 -13.16 9.30
N PHE A 318 4.23 -13.17 8.00
CA PHE A 318 3.21 -13.11 6.95
C PHE A 318 2.23 -14.29 7.05
N THR A 319 2.78 -15.51 7.18
CA THR A 319 1.99 -16.74 7.30
C THR A 319 1.04 -16.66 8.50
N ASP A 320 1.53 -16.25 9.66
CA ASP A 320 0.73 -16.10 10.87
C ASP A 320 -0.42 -15.10 10.70
N VAL A 321 -0.09 -13.91 10.19
CA VAL A 321 -1.06 -12.83 10.04
C VAL A 321 -2.16 -13.21 9.05
N VAL A 322 -1.80 -13.75 7.89
CA VAL A 322 -2.76 -14.14 6.84
C VAL A 322 -3.62 -15.31 7.29
N GLN A 323 -3.04 -16.35 7.87
CA GLN A 323 -3.78 -17.58 8.19
C GLN A 323 -4.58 -17.49 9.49
N ARG A 324 -4.14 -16.68 10.47
CA ARG A 324 -4.70 -16.71 11.84
C ARG A 324 -5.15 -15.37 12.39
N ARG A 325 -4.89 -14.24 11.72
CA ARG A 325 -5.16 -12.89 12.25
C ARG A 325 -5.84 -11.96 11.25
N THR A 326 -6.34 -12.49 10.15
CA THR A 326 -6.97 -11.73 9.07
C THR A 326 -8.48 -11.97 9.06
N TRP A 327 -9.25 -10.88 8.99
CA TRP A 327 -10.70 -10.89 8.76
C TRP A 327 -11.01 -11.26 7.30
N SER A 328 -12.25 -11.63 7.01
CA SER A 328 -12.68 -12.08 5.67
C SER A 328 -12.35 -11.10 4.53
N LEU A 329 -12.32 -9.79 4.81
CA LEU A 329 -11.93 -8.76 3.84
C LEU A 329 -10.42 -8.67 3.54
N GLY A 330 -9.56 -9.45 4.21
CA GLY A 330 -8.11 -9.43 4.01
C GLY A 330 -7.32 -8.46 4.92
N GLY A 331 -8.04 -7.71 5.77
CA GLY A 331 -7.47 -6.81 6.77
C GLY A 331 -7.32 -7.47 8.14
N ASN A 332 -6.54 -6.86 9.02
CA ASN A 332 -6.25 -7.38 10.37
C ASN A 332 -6.32 -6.26 11.41
N SER A 333 -6.16 -6.65 12.67
CA SER A 333 -6.30 -5.82 13.88
C SER A 333 -7.74 -5.46 14.25
N GLN A 334 -7.88 -5.01 15.49
CA GLN A 334 -9.03 -4.28 16.01
C GLN A 334 -8.45 -3.13 16.84
N TRP A 335 -8.97 -1.91 16.70
CA TRP A 335 -8.38 -0.74 17.38
C TRP A 335 -6.87 -0.63 17.15
N GLU A 336 -6.40 -0.89 15.92
CA GLU A 336 -4.98 -0.87 15.51
C GLU A 336 -4.10 -1.96 16.11
N HIS A 337 -4.61 -2.78 17.04
CA HIS A 337 -3.82 -3.79 17.73
C HIS A 337 -4.15 -5.19 17.24
N PHE A 338 -3.13 -6.04 17.15
CA PHE A 338 -3.37 -7.48 17.04
C PHE A 338 -4.01 -7.97 18.33
N PHE A 339 -4.94 -8.91 18.22
CA PHE A 339 -5.50 -9.65 19.34
C PHE A 339 -5.15 -11.13 19.20
N LYS A 340 -5.42 -11.95 20.23
CA LYS A 340 -5.09 -13.37 20.15
C LYS A 340 -6.00 -14.05 19.11
N PRO A 341 -5.52 -14.97 18.25
CA PRO A 341 -6.36 -15.59 17.21
C PRO A 341 -7.64 -16.27 17.70
N ARG A 342 -7.70 -16.68 18.97
CA ARG A 342 -8.90 -17.25 19.59
C ARG A 342 -9.98 -16.21 19.94
N GLU A 343 -9.70 -14.92 19.74
CA GLU A 343 -10.54 -13.83 20.25
C GLU A 343 -11.47 -13.20 19.20
N PHE A 344 -11.45 -13.66 17.94
CA PHE A 344 -12.27 -13.07 16.85
C PHE A 344 -13.75 -12.95 17.19
N GLU A 345 -14.35 -13.98 17.80
CA GLU A 345 -15.77 -13.94 18.16
C GLU A 345 -16.08 -12.79 19.11
N GLN A 346 -15.21 -12.53 20.09
CA GLN A 346 -15.45 -11.43 21.01
C GLN A 346 -15.05 -10.07 20.41
N GLN A 347 -14.13 -10.03 19.45
CA GLN A 347 -13.71 -8.79 18.77
C GLN A 347 -14.72 -8.33 17.71
N VAL A 348 -15.59 -9.20 17.19
CA VAL A 348 -16.58 -8.83 16.16
C VAL A 348 -17.56 -7.74 16.63
N CYS A 349 -17.79 -7.62 17.94
CA CYS A 349 -18.74 -6.67 18.51
C CYS A 349 -18.17 -5.24 18.63
N GLU A 350 -16.85 -5.08 18.50
CA GLU A 350 -16.13 -3.83 18.62
C GLU A 350 -16.39 -2.91 17.41
N LEU A 351 -16.31 -1.59 17.64
CA LEU A 351 -16.73 -0.59 16.65
C LEU A 351 -15.64 -0.31 15.60
N CYS A 352 -14.37 -0.20 16.02
CA CYS A 352 -13.24 0.11 15.15
C CYS A 352 -12.52 -1.14 14.63
N GLY A 353 -12.90 -1.56 13.42
CA GLY A 353 -12.38 -2.73 12.73
C GLY A 353 -10.93 -2.65 12.23
N PRO A 354 -10.55 -3.48 11.25
CA PRO A 354 -9.26 -3.42 10.58
C PRO A 354 -8.88 -2.03 10.08
N GLU A 355 -7.62 -1.65 10.32
CA GLU A 355 -6.99 -0.45 9.78
C GLU A 355 -6.50 -0.67 8.33
N THR A 356 -6.71 0.32 7.46
CA THR A 356 -6.32 0.27 6.04
C THR A 356 -4.79 0.21 5.83
N CYS A 357 -4.00 0.91 6.65
CA CYS A 357 -2.53 0.87 6.57
C CYS A 357 -1.96 -0.55 6.72
N ASN A 358 -2.59 -1.36 7.56
CA ASN A 358 -2.15 -2.74 7.81
C ASN A 358 -2.20 -3.54 6.51
N THR A 359 -3.30 -3.42 5.77
CA THR A 359 -3.46 -4.10 4.48
C THR A 359 -2.51 -3.53 3.43
N TYR A 360 -2.34 -2.21 3.36
CA TYR A 360 -1.32 -1.59 2.49
C TYR A 360 0.07 -2.21 2.72
N ASN A 361 0.51 -2.34 3.98
CA ASN A 361 1.83 -2.86 4.30
C ASN A 361 1.92 -4.39 4.13
N MET A 362 0.85 -5.14 4.39
CA MET A 362 0.80 -6.57 4.09
C MET A 362 0.87 -6.84 2.58
N LEU A 363 0.30 -5.99 1.73
CA LEU A 363 0.45 -6.08 0.27
C LEU A 363 1.91 -5.85 -0.16
N LYS A 364 2.60 -4.87 0.45
CA LYS A 364 4.05 -4.66 0.22
C LYS A 364 4.85 -5.91 0.62
N LEU A 365 4.56 -6.49 1.78
CA LEU A 365 5.24 -7.69 2.26
C LEU A 365 4.97 -8.90 1.36
N ALA A 366 3.71 -9.14 0.97
CA ALA A 366 3.34 -10.21 0.04
C ALA A 366 4.10 -10.10 -1.28
N LYS A 367 4.19 -8.89 -1.85
CA LYS A 367 4.94 -8.62 -3.07
C LYS A 367 6.43 -8.96 -2.94
N ARG A 368 7.06 -8.61 -1.81
CA ARG A 368 8.48 -8.94 -1.56
C ARG A 368 8.70 -10.44 -1.35
N LEU A 369 7.83 -11.12 -0.62
CA LEU A 369 7.95 -12.56 -0.38
C LEU A 369 7.72 -13.38 -1.67
N TYR A 370 6.77 -12.98 -2.50
CA TYR A 370 6.53 -13.59 -3.81
C TYR A 370 7.79 -13.60 -4.69
N ARG A 371 8.64 -12.55 -4.61
CA ARG A 371 9.86 -12.48 -5.42
C ARG A 371 10.79 -13.68 -5.21
N HIS A 372 10.81 -14.25 -4.01
CA HIS A 372 11.69 -15.37 -3.63
C HIS A 372 11.02 -16.74 -3.70
N ASP A 373 9.70 -16.75 -3.61
CA ASP A 373 8.85 -17.94 -3.63
C ASP A 373 7.57 -17.63 -4.41
N PRO A 374 7.59 -17.68 -5.76
CA PRO A 374 6.49 -17.25 -6.63
C PRO A 374 5.30 -18.23 -6.61
N LYS A 375 4.75 -18.47 -5.42
CA LYS A 375 3.56 -19.28 -5.16
C LYS A 375 2.30 -18.42 -5.23
N SER A 376 1.21 -19.04 -5.67
CA SER A 376 -0.09 -18.37 -5.88
C SER A 376 -0.72 -17.85 -4.60
N HIS A 377 -0.52 -18.48 -3.43
CA HIS A 377 -1.15 -18.02 -2.18
C HIS A 377 -0.83 -16.57 -1.80
N TYR A 378 0.35 -16.04 -2.18
CA TYR A 378 0.65 -14.61 -2.01
C TYR A 378 -0.30 -13.75 -2.86
N CYS A 379 -0.55 -14.18 -4.10
CA CYS A 379 -1.48 -13.53 -5.02
C CYS A 379 -2.95 -13.75 -4.63
N ASP A 380 -3.29 -14.87 -3.99
CA ASP A 380 -4.62 -15.10 -3.42
C ASP A 380 -4.90 -14.13 -2.25
N TYR A 381 -3.90 -13.88 -1.41
CA TYR A 381 -3.98 -12.84 -0.38
C TYR A 381 -4.10 -11.45 -1.02
N ILE A 382 -3.24 -11.13 -2.00
CA ILE A 382 -3.27 -9.85 -2.71
C ILE A 382 -4.65 -9.60 -3.33
N GLU A 383 -5.21 -10.58 -4.05
CA GLU A 383 -6.56 -10.50 -4.63
C GLU A 383 -7.61 -10.22 -3.55
N ARG A 384 -7.62 -11.01 -2.46
CA ARG A 384 -8.58 -10.81 -1.37
C ARG A 384 -8.48 -9.42 -0.76
N ALA A 385 -7.27 -8.96 -0.44
CA ALA A 385 -7.01 -7.67 0.18
C ALA A 385 -7.37 -6.49 -0.74
N LEU A 386 -7.03 -6.58 -2.02
CA LEU A 386 -7.29 -5.53 -3.00
C LEU A 386 -8.79 -5.34 -3.24
N TYR A 387 -9.51 -6.42 -3.56
CA TYR A 387 -10.94 -6.36 -3.84
C TYR A 387 -11.75 -5.96 -2.61
N ASN A 388 -11.41 -6.48 -1.43
CA ASN A 388 -12.32 -6.44 -0.29
C ASN A 388 -11.96 -5.42 0.78
N HIS A 389 -10.70 -4.97 0.87
CA HIS A 389 -10.34 -3.90 1.80
C HIS A 389 -9.93 -2.62 1.08
N VAL A 390 -9.02 -2.71 0.10
CA VAL A 390 -8.44 -1.51 -0.52
C VAL A 390 -9.44 -0.81 -1.43
N LEU A 391 -10.22 -1.53 -2.24
CA LEU A 391 -11.31 -0.87 -3.00
C LEU A 391 -12.37 -0.27 -2.07
N ALA A 392 -12.76 -1.01 -1.03
CA ALA A 392 -13.76 -0.56 -0.07
C ALA A 392 -13.30 0.62 0.81
N SER A 393 -12.00 0.91 0.86
CA SER A 393 -11.44 1.99 1.67
C SER A 393 -11.44 3.34 0.96
N GLN A 394 -11.79 3.42 -0.33
CA GLN A 394 -11.98 4.69 -1.04
C GLN A 394 -13.44 4.89 -1.42
N ALA A 395 -14.09 5.88 -0.81
CA ALA A 395 -15.40 6.31 -1.26
C ALA A 395 -15.34 6.98 -2.64
N PRO A 396 -16.43 6.95 -3.42
CA PRO A 396 -16.53 7.64 -4.71
C PRO A 396 -16.25 9.14 -4.63
N GLU A 397 -16.29 9.81 -5.79
CA GLU A 397 -15.98 11.23 -5.95
C GLU A 397 -16.52 12.13 -4.82
N PRO A 398 -15.74 13.12 -4.34
CA PRO A 398 -14.37 13.49 -4.73
C PRO A 398 -13.22 12.56 -4.26
N GLY A 399 -13.48 11.33 -3.81
CA GLY A 399 -12.44 10.46 -3.26
C GLY A 399 -12.21 10.76 -1.78
N ARG A 400 -12.44 9.76 -0.93
CA ARG A 400 -12.22 9.87 0.53
C ARG A 400 -11.78 8.53 1.08
N PHE A 401 -10.88 8.55 2.05
CA PHE A 401 -10.27 7.32 2.56
C PHE A 401 -10.86 6.93 3.92
N ALA A 402 -11.21 5.65 4.06
CA ALA A 402 -11.53 5.05 5.34
C ALA A 402 -10.25 4.69 6.10
N TYR A 403 -10.33 4.70 7.41
CA TYR A 403 -9.25 4.18 8.27
C TYR A 403 -9.64 2.83 8.84
N TYR A 404 -10.71 2.80 9.63
CA TYR A 404 -11.28 1.56 10.17
C TYR A 404 -12.43 1.06 9.30
N THR A 405 -12.41 -0.25 9.06
CA THR A 405 -13.51 -0.97 8.40
C THR A 405 -14.22 -1.86 9.41
N SER A 406 -15.24 -1.35 10.10
CA SER A 406 -15.95 -2.09 11.16
C SER A 406 -16.39 -3.48 10.71
N GLN A 407 -16.19 -4.49 11.57
CA GLN A 407 -16.66 -5.87 11.34
C GLN A 407 -17.97 -6.17 12.06
N ARG A 408 -18.46 -5.22 12.86
CA ARG A 408 -19.69 -5.33 13.61
C ARG A 408 -20.89 -5.39 12.64
N PRO A 409 -21.76 -6.41 12.74
CA PRO A 409 -22.95 -6.50 11.91
C PRO A 409 -23.83 -5.25 12.06
N GLY A 410 -24.14 -4.59 10.94
CA GLY A 410 -25.00 -3.42 10.92
C GLY A 410 -24.34 -2.12 11.35
N HIS A 411 -23.00 -2.05 11.31
CA HIS A 411 -22.25 -0.81 11.55
C HIS A 411 -21.78 -0.18 10.23
N TYR A 412 -20.95 0.86 10.31
CA TYR A 412 -20.59 1.70 9.16
C TYR A 412 -19.08 2.04 9.13
N ARG A 413 -18.65 2.77 8.10
CA ARG A 413 -17.30 3.32 7.95
C ARG A 413 -17.32 4.85 7.98
N VAL A 414 -16.28 5.44 8.54
CA VAL A 414 -15.99 6.88 8.46
C VAL A 414 -14.95 7.12 7.38
N PHE A 415 -15.16 8.14 6.56
CA PHE A 415 -14.26 8.55 5.50
C PHE A 415 -13.63 9.92 5.79
N SER A 416 -12.43 10.14 5.28
CA SER A 416 -11.71 11.40 5.41
C SER A 416 -12.45 12.58 4.78
N SER A 417 -12.24 13.77 5.34
CA SER A 417 -12.51 15.02 4.63
C SER A 417 -11.32 15.37 3.73
N PRO A 418 -11.53 16.16 2.65
CA PRO A 418 -10.42 16.55 1.76
C PRO A 418 -9.33 17.41 2.40
N HIS A 419 -9.60 18.09 3.53
CA HIS A 419 -8.73 19.12 4.07
C HIS A 419 -8.36 18.98 5.55
N ASP A 420 -9.12 18.23 6.35
CA ASP A 420 -9.00 18.22 7.81
C ASP A 420 -8.60 16.86 8.40
N SER A 421 -8.16 15.95 7.53
CA SER A 421 -8.17 14.52 7.81
C SER A 421 -6.87 13.87 7.34
N PHE A 422 -5.71 14.41 7.69
CA PHE A 422 -4.41 13.83 7.28
C PHE A 422 -3.84 12.87 8.33
N TRP A 423 -4.48 11.72 8.50
CA TRP A 423 -4.12 10.59 9.38
C TRP A 423 -3.37 9.54 8.54
N CYS A 424 -2.73 8.55 9.16
CA CYS A 424 -1.88 7.58 8.44
C CYS A 424 -2.60 6.88 7.27
N CYS A 425 -3.89 6.53 7.41
CA CYS A 425 -4.67 5.90 6.33
C CYS A 425 -5.01 6.84 5.16
N VAL A 426 -4.93 8.17 5.33
CA VAL A 426 -4.98 9.09 4.18
C VAL A 426 -3.65 9.09 3.43
N GLY A 427 -2.53 9.02 4.16
CA GLY A 427 -1.22 8.81 3.55
C GLY A 427 -1.16 7.54 2.70
N THR A 428 -1.49 6.39 3.29
CA THR A 428 -1.51 5.12 2.53
C THR A 428 -2.65 5.04 1.52
N GLY A 429 -3.79 5.70 1.79
CA GLY A 429 -4.91 5.86 0.86
C GLY A 429 -4.49 6.48 -0.46
N MET A 430 -3.77 7.61 -0.41
CA MET A 430 -3.20 8.28 -1.59
C MET A 430 -2.26 7.39 -2.41
N GLU A 431 -1.59 6.43 -1.78
CA GLU A 431 -0.67 5.51 -2.48
C GLU A 431 -1.35 4.22 -2.98
N ASN A 432 -2.57 3.92 -2.55
CA ASN A 432 -3.20 2.63 -2.83
C ASN A 432 -3.59 2.46 -4.30
N HIS A 433 -4.15 3.50 -4.90
CA HIS A 433 -4.93 3.35 -6.13
C HIS A 433 -4.10 3.58 -7.40
N GLY A 434 -2.92 4.18 -7.28
CA GLY A 434 -1.94 4.35 -8.36
C GLY A 434 -1.08 3.11 -8.65
N LYS A 435 -1.25 1.98 -7.97
CA LYS A 435 -0.31 0.83 -8.07
C LYS A 435 -0.95 -0.53 -8.35
N TYR A 436 -2.25 -0.60 -8.63
CA TYR A 436 -2.93 -1.87 -8.88
C TYR A 436 -2.30 -2.69 -10.03
N GLY A 437 -1.90 -2.01 -11.13
CA GLY A 437 -1.24 -2.64 -12.28
C GLY A 437 0.02 -3.43 -11.90
N GLY A 438 0.76 -2.95 -10.89
CA GLY A 438 2.00 -3.58 -10.40
C GLY A 438 1.80 -4.89 -9.62
N PHE A 439 0.59 -5.44 -9.60
CA PHE A 439 0.27 -6.77 -9.06
C PHE A 439 -0.31 -7.73 -10.11
N VAL A 440 -0.56 -7.28 -11.34
CA VAL A 440 -1.27 -8.08 -12.36
C VAL A 440 -0.37 -9.13 -12.98
N TYR A 441 0.86 -8.74 -13.33
CA TYR A 441 1.80 -9.59 -14.04
C TYR A 441 3.15 -9.66 -13.33
N ALA A 442 3.85 -10.78 -13.48
CA ALA A 442 5.24 -10.94 -13.05
C ALA A 442 6.04 -11.73 -14.09
N HIS A 443 7.37 -11.70 -14.03
CA HIS A 443 8.26 -12.48 -14.89
C HIS A 443 9.43 -13.04 -14.09
N ASP A 444 10.06 -14.12 -14.55
CA ASP A 444 11.39 -14.52 -14.06
C ASP A 444 12.49 -13.62 -14.67
N ALA A 445 13.70 -13.69 -14.13
CA ALA A 445 14.80 -12.78 -14.50
C ALA A 445 15.11 -12.80 -16.03
N ASP A 446 14.99 -13.97 -16.65
CA ASP A 446 15.31 -14.19 -18.07
C ASP A 446 14.09 -14.06 -19.00
N PHE A 447 12.91 -13.73 -18.47
CA PHE A 447 11.64 -13.66 -19.20
C PHE A 447 11.25 -14.99 -19.89
N GLU A 448 11.71 -16.14 -19.37
CA GLU A 448 11.29 -17.47 -19.80
C GLU A 448 9.90 -17.84 -19.27
N SER A 449 9.45 -17.17 -18.20
CA SER A 449 8.12 -17.33 -17.60
C SER A 449 7.45 -15.97 -17.38
N LEU A 450 6.24 -15.81 -17.92
CA LEU A 450 5.34 -14.68 -17.70
C LEU A 450 4.15 -15.15 -16.85
N TYR A 451 4.01 -14.60 -15.66
CA TYR A 451 2.95 -14.91 -14.71
C TYR A 451 1.77 -13.95 -14.88
N VAL A 452 0.56 -14.49 -14.97
CA VAL A 452 -0.70 -13.74 -14.92
C VAL A 452 -1.33 -14.02 -13.56
N ASN A 453 -1.19 -13.06 -12.66
CA ASN A 453 -1.55 -13.20 -11.25
C ASN A 453 -2.97 -12.69 -10.97
N LEU A 454 -3.35 -11.53 -11.49
CA LEU A 454 -4.68 -10.95 -11.26
C LEU A 454 -5.46 -10.84 -12.56
N PHE A 455 -6.77 -11.10 -12.47
CA PHE A 455 -7.68 -11.01 -13.59
C PHE A 455 -8.35 -9.65 -13.60
N MET A 456 -7.69 -8.69 -14.24
CA MET A 456 -8.12 -7.29 -14.32
C MET A 456 -7.97 -6.82 -15.76
N ALA A 457 -8.96 -6.06 -16.27
CA ALA A 457 -8.85 -5.46 -17.58
C ALA A 457 -7.59 -4.58 -17.64
N SER A 458 -6.65 -4.92 -18.51
CA SER A 458 -5.32 -4.31 -18.49
C SER A 458 -4.56 -4.54 -19.80
N GLU A 459 -3.52 -3.73 -20.01
CA GLU A 459 -2.56 -3.87 -21.09
C GLU A 459 -1.14 -3.82 -20.50
N LEU A 460 -0.40 -4.90 -20.70
CA LEU A 460 1.01 -5.02 -20.34
C LEU A 460 1.88 -4.73 -21.56
N LYS A 461 2.87 -3.87 -21.38
CA LYS A 461 3.99 -3.68 -22.31
C LYS A 461 5.23 -4.39 -21.78
N CYS A 462 5.69 -5.43 -22.46
CA CYS A 462 6.90 -6.16 -22.14
C CYS A 462 7.92 -6.03 -23.27
N ASP A 463 8.85 -5.07 -23.14
CA ASP A 463 9.84 -4.76 -24.17
C ASP A 463 10.84 -5.92 -24.39
N ALA A 464 11.21 -6.66 -23.33
CA ALA A 464 12.12 -7.81 -23.41
C ALA A 464 11.59 -8.95 -24.31
N LEU A 465 10.28 -9.15 -24.30
CA LEU A 465 9.60 -10.11 -25.18
C LEU A 465 9.13 -9.49 -26.50
N GLY A 466 9.17 -8.15 -26.63
CA GLY A 466 8.53 -7.46 -27.76
C GLY A 466 7.02 -7.72 -27.79
N LEU A 467 6.41 -7.85 -26.61
CA LEU A 467 5.03 -8.26 -26.38
C LEU A 467 4.20 -7.08 -25.85
N GLN A 468 3.02 -6.88 -26.42
CA GLN A 468 1.89 -6.22 -25.77
C GLN A 468 0.85 -7.28 -25.44
N LEU A 469 0.53 -7.45 -24.17
CA LEU A 469 -0.46 -8.42 -23.70
C LEU A 469 -1.68 -7.67 -23.20
N ARG A 470 -2.81 -7.83 -23.91
CA ARG A 470 -4.08 -7.23 -23.51
C ARG A 470 -4.96 -8.25 -22.83
N GLN A 471 -5.39 -7.96 -21.61
CA GLN A 471 -6.39 -8.71 -20.87
C GLN A 471 -7.76 -8.02 -20.99
N GLN A 472 -8.71 -8.71 -21.59
CA GLN A 472 -10.07 -8.27 -21.84
C GLN A 472 -11.01 -9.04 -20.92
N THR A 473 -11.62 -8.34 -19.97
CA THR A 473 -12.54 -8.93 -19.00
C THR A 473 -13.38 -7.85 -18.32
N ASP A 474 -14.58 -8.17 -17.90
CA ASP A 474 -15.38 -7.40 -16.92
C ASP A 474 -15.34 -8.06 -15.53
N PHE A 475 -14.32 -8.86 -15.22
CA PHE A 475 -14.13 -9.46 -13.90
C PHE A 475 -14.11 -8.37 -12.81
N PRO A 476 -14.88 -8.52 -11.71
CA PRO A 476 -15.55 -9.73 -11.24
C PRO A 476 -17.04 -9.85 -11.62
N HIS A 477 -17.55 -9.02 -12.54
CA HIS A 477 -18.93 -9.09 -13.01
C HIS A 477 -19.18 -10.24 -14.00
N GLU A 478 -18.13 -10.71 -14.67
CA GLU A 478 -18.14 -11.91 -15.50
C GLU A 478 -17.09 -12.93 -15.05
N SER A 479 -17.28 -14.19 -15.44
CA SER A 479 -16.40 -15.32 -15.12
C SER A 479 -15.42 -15.65 -16.23
N THR A 480 -15.16 -14.73 -17.17
CA THR A 480 -14.30 -14.98 -18.32
C THR A 480 -13.23 -13.92 -18.43
N THR A 481 -12.05 -14.31 -18.90
CA THR A 481 -10.99 -13.36 -19.27
C THR A 481 -10.31 -13.84 -20.54
N ARG A 482 -10.09 -12.93 -21.48
CA ARG A 482 -9.38 -13.17 -22.72
C ARG A 482 -8.06 -12.43 -22.70
N LEU A 483 -6.97 -13.17 -22.90
CA LEU A 483 -5.65 -12.63 -23.12
C LEU A 483 -5.36 -12.62 -24.62
N VAL A 484 -4.93 -11.47 -25.16
CA VAL A 484 -4.55 -11.29 -26.55
C VAL A 484 -3.08 -10.90 -26.60
N LEU A 485 -2.27 -11.71 -27.28
CA LEU A 485 -0.83 -11.48 -27.45
C LEU A 485 -0.60 -10.72 -28.75
N GLN A 486 0.06 -9.57 -28.64
CA GLN A 486 0.56 -8.81 -29.79
C GLN A 486 2.08 -8.84 -29.75
N LEU A 487 2.69 -9.50 -30.72
CA LEU A 487 4.12 -9.83 -30.74
C LEU A 487 4.79 -9.21 -31.96
N LYS A 488 5.92 -8.52 -31.75
CA LYS A 488 6.73 -8.01 -32.86
C LYS A 488 7.30 -9.14 -33.73
N GLN A 489 7.61 -10.27 -33.11
CA GLN A 489 8.09 -11.51 -33.74
C GLN A 489 7.66 -12.70 -32.88
N PRO A 490 7.49 -13.91 -33.44
CA PRO A 490 7.21 -15.10 -32.66
C PRO A 490 8.27 -15.35 -31.57
N ARG A 491 7.85 -15.71 -30.36
CA ARG A 491 8.73 -15.94 -29.20
C ARG A 491 8.33 -17.19 -28.43
N GLU A 492 9.32 -17.93 -27.95
CA GLU A 492 9.11 -19.07 -27.07
C GLU A 492 9.25 -18.62 -25.62
N PHE A 493 8.22 -18.86 -24.81
CA PHE A 493 8.20 -18.61 -23.38
C PHE A 493 7.02 -19.33 -22.72
N SER A 494 7.04 -19.38 -21.39
CA SER A 494 5.98 -19.98 -20.59
C SER A 494 4.97 -18.93 -20.13
N LEU A 495 3.68 -19.13 -20.39
CA LEU A 495 2.62 -18.34 -19.74
C LEU A 495 2.13 -19.12 -18.51
N CYS A 496 2.27 -18.53 -17.32
CA CYS A 496 1.91 -19.10 -16.03
C CYS A 496 0.62 -18.44 -15.53
N LEU A 497 -0.51 -19.12 -15.68
CA LEU A 497 -1.82 -18.58 -15.29
C LEU A 497 -2.17 -19.02 -13.87
N ARG A 498 -2.41 -18.08 -12.96
CA ARG A 498 -2.83 -18.43 -11.59
C ARG A 498 -4.15 -19.20 -11.64
N ARG A 499 -4.25 -20.30 -10.89
CA ARG A 499 -5.50 -21.02 -10.65
C ARG A 499 -5.99 -20.71 -9.22
N PRO A 500 -6.95 -19.80 -9.03
CA PRO A 500 -7.38 -19.41 -7.69
C PRO A 500 -8.03 -20.56 -6.92
N PRO A 501 -7.95 -20.56 -5.58
CA PRO A 501 -8.56 -21.60 -4.75
C PRO A 501 -10.08 -21.47 -4.62
N TRP A 502 -10.67 -20.33 -5.03
CA TRP A 502 -12.10 -20.05 -4.89
C TRP A 502 -12.96 -20.53 -6.07
N LEU A 503 -12.35 -21.09 -7.12
CA LEU A 503 -13.07 -21.56 -8.31
C LEU A 503 -14.16 -22.58 -7.95
N ASP A 504 -15.34 -22.40 -8.54
CA ASP A 504 -16.53 -23.19 -8.26
C ASP A 504 -17.02 -23.95 -9.51
N GLY A 505 -16.29 -24.97 -9.91
CA GLY A 505 -16.62 -25.82 -11.05
C GLY A 505 -15.42 -26.04 -11.97
N GLU A 506 -15.73 -26.47 -13.19
CA GLU A 506 -14.71 -26.78 -14.20
C GLU A 506 -14.01 -25.51 -14.66
N TRP A 507 -12.69 -25.51 -14.48
CA TRP A 507 -11.80 -24.47 -14.96
C TRP A 507 -11.39 -24.80 -16.38
N ASP A 508 -11.72 -23.94 -17.34
CA ASP A 508 -11.40 -24.16 -18.75
C ASP A 508 -10.45 -23.08 -19.29
N CYS A 509 -9.56 -23.53 -20.16
CA CYS A 509 -8.55 -22.72 -20.81
C CYS A 509 -8.46 -23.13 -22.27
N LEU A 510 -8.69 -22.20 -23.19
CA LEU A 510 -8.59 -22.40 -24.62
C LEU A 510 -7.43 -21.56 -25.15
N VAL A 511 -6.56 -22.16 -25.97
CA VAL A 511 -5.56 -21.42 -26.77
C VAL A 511 -5.98 -21.48 -28.22
N ASN A 512 -6.24 -20.33 -28.83
CA ASN A 512 -6.75 -20.22 -30.19
C ASN A 512 -7.98 -21.12 -30.45
N GLY A 513 -8.89 -21.17 -29.47
CA GLY A 513 -10.11 -21.98 -29.48
C GLY A 513 -9.91 -23.48 -29.19
N ALA A 514 -8.68 -23.96 -29.01
CA ALA A 514 -8.41 -25.35 -28.65
C ALA A 514 -8.23 -25.49 -27.13
N SER A 515 -9.04 -26.34 -26.50
CA SER A 515 -8.93 -26.61 -25.07
C SER A 515 -7.58 -27.25 -24.74
N ILE A 516 -6.96 -26.76 -23.69
CA ILE A 516 -5.77 -27.36 -23.11
C ILE A 516 -6.18 -28.02 -21.81
N ASN A 517 -6.05 -29.35 -21.78
CA ASN A 517 -6.17 -30.14 -20.56
C ASN A 517 -5.01 -29.77 -19.62
N GLY A 518 -5.23 -28.69 -18.87
CA GLY A 518 -4.28 -28.10 -17.97
C GLY A 518 -4.60 -28.48 -16.53
N GLY A 519 -4.29 -29.72 -16.16
CA GLY A 519 -4.30 -30.14 -14.76
C GLY A 519 -3.41 -29.21 -13.93
N GLY A 520 -4.03 -28.40 -13.10
CA GLY A 520 -3.39 -27.59 -12.07
C GLY A 520 -4.11 -27.81 -10.75
N GLN A 521 -3.38 -28.02 -9.66
CA GLN A 521 -4.00 -28.12 -8.34
C GLN A 521 -4.55 -26.74 -7.92
N PRO A 522 -5.55 -26.64 -7.03
CA PRO A 522 -5.86 -25.38 -6.36
C PRO A 522 -4.59 -24.76 -5.76
N ASP A 523 -4.50 -23.43 -5.73
CA ASP A 523 -3.28 -22.73 -5.28
C ASP A 523 -2.05 -23.16 -6.10
N SER A 524 -2.15 -23.05 -7.43
CA SER A 524 -1.03 -23.27 -8.34
C SER A 524 -1.09 -22.38 -9.59
N TYR A 525 -0.17 -22.63 -10.52
CA TYR A 525 -0.16 -22.04 -11.86
C TYR A 525 -0.31 -23.14 -12.92
N LEU A 526 -1.14 -22.91 -13.93
CA LEU A 526 -1.02 -23.64 -15.19
C LEU A 526 0.11 -23.02 -16.00
N LYS A 527 1.19 -23.77 -16.14
CA LYS A 527 2.34 -23.37 -16.94
C LYS A 527 2.18 -23.88 -18.37
N MET A 528 2.15 -22.97 -19.33
CA MET A 528 2.02 -23.27 -20.75
C MET A 528 3.27 -22.81 -21.49
N HIS A 529 4.17 -23.75 -21.78
CA HIS A 529 5.38 -23.47 -22.57
C HIS A 529 5.08 -23.66 -24.05
N ARG A 530 5.16 -22.58 -24.84
CA ARG A 530 4.83 -22.56 -26.27
C ARG A 530 5.68 -21.54 -27.00
N ARG A 531 5.78 -21.73 -28.32
CA ARG A 531 6.13 -20.65 -29.25
C ARG A 531 4.87 -19.89 -29.60
N TRP A 532 4.76 -18.68 -29.07
CA TRP A 532 3.64 -17.77 -29.26
C TRP A 532 3.83 -16.94 -30.53
N GLU A 533 2.73 -16.69 -31.24
CA GLU A 533 2.66 -15.90 -32.46
C GLU A 533 1.78 -14.65 -32.24
N ASP A 534 1.96 -13.66 -33.12
CA ASP A 534 1.14 -12.45 -33.09
C ASP A 534 -0.34 -12.78 -33.31
N GLY A 535 -1.21 -12.24 -32.45
CA GLY A 535 -2.64 -12.52 -32.48
C GLY A 535 -3.08 -13.77 -31.73
N ASP A 536 -2.16 -14.51 -31.10
CA ASP A 536 -2.52 -15.64 -30.24
C ASP A 536 -3.47 -15.19 -29.11
N THR A 537 -4.45 -16.04 -28.83
CA THR A 537 -5.48 -15.79 -27.82
C THR A 537 -5.53 -16.90 -26.79
N ILE A 538 -5.77 -16.49 -25.54
CA ILE A 538 -6.05 -17.41 -24.43
C ILE A 538 -7.38 -17.00 -23.80
N ASP A 539 -8.38 -17.86 -23.90
CA ASP A 539 -9.68 -17.67 -23.25
C ASP A 539 -9.73 -18.50 -21.96
N LEU A 540 -9.97 -17.86 -20.82
CA LEU A 540 -10.08 -18.50 -19.52
C LEU A 540 -11.49 -18.36 -18.97
N THR A 541 -12.04 -19.47 -18.48
CA THR A 541 -13.28 -19.48 -17.69
C THR A 541 -12.92 -19.69 -16.22
N LEU A 542 -13.24 -18.72 -15.38
CA LEU A 542 -13.02 -18.68 -13.94
C LEU A 542 -14.36 -18.87 -13.23
N PRO A 543 -14.89 -20.10 -13.11
CA PRO A 543 -16.22 -20.31 -12.57
C PRO A 543 -16.35 -19.73 -11.16
N MET A 544 -17.27 -18.78 -11.00
CA MET A 544 -17.55 -18.11 -9.73
C MET A 544 -18.85 -18.62 -9.13
N GLY A 545 -18.80 -18.91 -7.84
CA GLY A 545 -19.94 -19.33 -7.06
C GLY A 545 -20.01 -18.63 -5.72
N VAL A 546 -21.18 -18.76 -5.09
CA VAL A 546 -21.36 -18.36 -3.69
C VAL A 546 -20.52 -19.29 -2.82
N ARG A 547 -19.63 -18.71 -2.02
CA ARG A 547 -18.88 -19.41 -0.99
C ARG A 547 -19.10 -18.78 0.37
N VAL A 548 -18.89 -19.58 1.40
CA VAL A 548 -19.02 -19.15 2.79
C VAL A 548 -17.71 -19.36 3.51
N GLU A 549 -17.29 -18.37 4.31
CA GLU A 549 -16.17 -18.51 5.23
C GLU A 549 -16.65 -18.28 6.65
N ARG A 550 -16.27 -19.17 7.58
CA ARG A 550 -16.50 -18.96 9.01
C ARG A 550 -15.51 -17.95 9.57
N LEU A 551 -15.99 -17.13 10.49
CA LEU A 551 -15.10 -16.29 11.29
C LEU A 551 -14.12 -17.20 12.06
N PRO A 552 -12.80 -16.95 12.03
CA PRO A 552 -11.83 -17.80 12.71
C PRO A 552 -12.19 -18.02 14.18
N ALA A 553 -12.06 -19.25 14.67
CA ALA A 553 -12.39 -19.63 16.04
C ALA A 553 -13.82 -19.29 16.51
N SER A 554 -14.78 -19.11 15.59
CA SER A 554 -16.21 -18.90 15.91
C SER A 554 -17.10 -19.86 15.13
N ASN A 555 -18.15 -20.36 15.78
CA ASN A 555 -19.23 -21.08 15.11
C ASN A 555 -20.49 -20.20 14.86
N ARG A 556 -20.47 -18.94 15.31
CA ARG A 556 -21.62 -18.01 15.26
C ARG A 556 -21.67 -17.13 14.02
N TYR A 557 -20.54 -16.84 13.40
CA TYR A 557 -20.46 -15.85 12.31
C TYR A 557 -19.93 -16.46 11.01
N VAL A 558 -20.52 -16.04 9.89
CA VAL A 558 -20.09 -16.38 8.53
C VAL A 558 -19.98 -15.14 7.66
N SER A 559 -19.11 -15.17 6.65
CA SER A 559 -19.02 -14.19 5.57
C SER A 559 -19.39 -14.85 4.24
N PHE A 560 -20.14 -14.14 3.40
CA PHE A 560 -20.49 -14.60 2.05
C PHE A 560 -19.55 -13.99 1.02
N PHE A 561 -19.17 -14.76 0.02
CA PHE A 561 -18.43 -14.26 -1.13
C PHE A 561 -19.02 -14.82 -2.43
N TYR A 562 -18.74 -14.14 -3.53
CA TYR A 562 -18.91 -14.68 -4.88
C TYR A 562 -17.56 -14.61 -5.61
N GLY A 563 -16.97 -15.77 -5.91
CA GLY A 563 -15.56 -15.82 -6.33
C GLY A 563 -14.64 -15.18 -5.27
N PRO A 564 -13.77 -14.21 -5.60
CA PRO A 564 -12.93 -13.53 -4.61
C PRO A 564 -13.64 -12.39 -3.87
N VAL A 565 -14.83 -11.98 -4.33
CA VAL A 565 -15.52 -10.76 -3.87
C VAL A 565 -16.33 -11.02 -2.62
N LEU A 566 -16.00 -10.32 -1.53
CA LEU A 566 -16.76 -10.31 -0.29
C LEU A 566 -18.09 -9.61 -0.53
N LEU A 567 -19.16 -10.27 -0.13
CA LEU A 567 -20.50 -9.73 -0.22
C LEU A 567 -20.93 -9.15 1.12
N ALA A 568 -21.68 -8.06 1.06
CA ALA A 568 -22.21 -7.36 2.21
C ALA A 568 -23.71 -7.16 2.10
N GLY A 569 -24.43 -7.32 3.22
CA GLY A 569 -25.84 -6.96 3.32
C GLY A 569 -25.99 -5.46 3.58
N ALA A 570 -26.62 -4.73 2.66
CA ALA A 570 -26.94 -3.31 2.79
C ALA A 570 -28.11 -3.09 3.76
N VAL A 571 -27.85 -2.41 4.88
CA VAL A 571 -28.85 -2.17 5.95
C VAL A 571 -29.42 -0.74 5.88
N GLY A 572 -28.81 0.15 5.09
CA GLY A 572 -29.24 1.55 4.96
C GLY A 572 -28.66 2.46 6.05
N THR A 573 -29.32 3.57 6.35
CA THR A 573 -28.72 4.68 7.14
C THR A 573 -29.43 4.94 8.46
N ASP A 574 -30.23 4.00 8.96
CA ASP A 574 -31.02 4.25 10.17
C ASP A 574 -30.12 4.52 11.39
N GLY A 575 -30.44 5.59 12.12
CA GLY A 575 -29.61 6.14 13.22
C GLY A 575 -28.40 6.98 12.78
N LEU A 576 -28.20 7.21 11.48
CA LEU A 576 -27.08 7.99 10.93
C LEU A 576 -27.54 9.24 10.19
N GLN A 577 -26.75 10.30 10.34
CA GLN A 577 -26.80 11.53 9.55
C GLN A 577 -25.66 11.53 8.52
N PRO A 578 -25.76 12.29 7.41
CA PRO A 578 -24.68 12.39 6.44
C PRO A 578 -23.32 12.80 7.02
N SER A 579 -23.31 13.57 8.11
CA SER A 579 -22.10 13.97 8.82
C SER A 579 -21.42 12.82 9.57
N ASP A 580 -22.16 11.77 9.96
CA ASP A 580 -21.58 10.65 10.71
C ASP A 580 -20.58 9.84 9.86
N PHE A 581 -20.72 9.85 8.53
CA PHE A 581 -19.81 9.15 7.63
C PHE A 581 -18.52 9.91 7.31
N ARG A 582 -18.35 11.11 7.86
CA ARG A 582 -17.23 12.00 7.54
C ARG A 582 -16.55 12.43 8.81
N SER A 583 -15.22 12.28 8.85
CA SER A 583 -14.43 12.85 9.94
C SER A 583 -14.70 14.37 10.03
N GLY A 584 -14.99 14.86 11.23
CA GLY A 584 -15.39 16.26 11.45
C GLY A 584 -14.26 17.27 11.22
N SER A 585 -14.64 18.55 11.10
CA SER A 585 -13.71 19.70 11.09
C SER A 585 -13.63 20.30 12.50
N GLY A 586 -12.45 20.28 13.14
CA GLY A 586 -12.27 20.87 14.48
C GLY A 586 -10.87 20.65 15.07
N ALA A 587 -10.45 21.56 15.96
CA ALA A 587 -9.10 21.65 16.51
C ALA A 587 -8.73 20.61 17.60
N SER A 588 -9.58 19.62 17.90
CA SER A 588 -9.16 18.48 18.72
C SER A 588 -8.43 17.47 17.83
N ILE A 589 -7.14 17.73 17.65
CA ILE A 589 -6.15 17.10 16.78
C ILE A 589 -5.95 15.57 17.04
N ALA A 590 -6.74 14.90 17.88
CA ALA A 590 -6.45 13.53 18.33
C ALA A 590 -7.48 12.42 18.02
N SER A 591 -8.73 12.68 17.59
CA SER A 591 -9.73 11.58 17.65
C SER A 591 -10.95 11.61 16.72
N ASN A 592 -10.88 12.20 15.52
CA ASN A 592 -12.00 12.07 14.56
C ASN A 592 -12.05 10.71 13.86
N GLN A 593 -10.94 9.98 13.80
CA GLN A 593 -10.87 8.62 13.23
C GLN A 593 -11.69 7.61 14.02
N SER A 594 -11.78 7.84 15.32
CA SER A 594 -12.49 7.00 16.27
C SER A 594 -13.95 7.42 16.44
N GLN A 595 -14.52 8.23 15.54
CA GLN A 595 -15.95 8.59 15.58
C GLN A 595 -16.87 7.36 15.63
N LEU A 596 -16.45 6.25 15.02
CA LEU A 596 -17.14 4.96 15.14
C LEU A 596 -17.33 4.55 16.61
N ALA A 597 -16.35 4.82 17.48
CA ALA A 597 -16.33 4.49 18.90
C ALA A 597 -17.51 5.06 19.69
N GLU A 598 -17.99 6.23 19.27
CA GLU A 598 -18.93 7.02 20.06
C GLU A 598 -20.38 6.77 19.63
N LYS A 599 -20.59 6.17 18.45
CA LYS A 599 -21.92 6.02 17.86
C LYS A 599 -22.55 4.67 18.19
N VAL A 600 -23.47 4.67 19.15
CA VAL A 600 -24.36 3.52 19.39
C VAL A 600 -25.52 3.57 18.39
N LEU A 601 -25.67 2.52 17.60
CA LEU A 601 -26.73 2.36 16.60
C LEU A 601 -27.72 1.26 17.00
N PRO A 602 -29.00 1.35 16.60
CA PRO A 602 -29.95 0.26 16.81
C PRO A 602 -29.48 -1.01 16.08
N SER A 603 -29.53 -2.16 16.74
CA SER A 603 -29.21 -3.44 16.09
C SER A 603 -30.20 -3.70 14.95
N PRO A 604 -29.72 -4.03 13.73
CA PRO A 604 -30.62 -4.36 12.64
C PRO A 604 -31.28 -5.73 12.86
N ARG A 605 -32.46 -5.93 12.29
CA ARG A 605 -33.11 -7.23 12.19
C ARG A 605 -32.39 -8.05 11.12
N LEU A 606 -31.67 -9.07 11.56
CA LEU A 606 -30.96 -10.00 10.70
C LEU A 606 -31.68 -11.36 10.65
N PRO A 607 -31.63 -12.07 9.51
CA PRO A 607 -32.25 -13.37 9.39
C PRO A 607 -31.61 -14.38 10.35
N ARG A 608 -32.43 -15.29 10.88
CA ARG A 608 -31.98 -16.44 11.66
C ARG A 608 -31.84 -17.65 10.75
N PHE A 609 -30.67 -18.27 10.75
CA PHE A 609 -30.36 -19.40 9.88
C PHE A 609 -30.50 -20.72 10.66
N GLN A 610 -31.71 -21.27 10.72
CA GLN A 610 -31.99 -22.55 11.41
C GLN A 610 -31.52 -23.76 10.59
N GLY A 611 -31.04 -24.80 11.27
CA GLY A 611 -30.78 -26.13 10.71
C GLY A 611 -29.45 -26.33 9.98
N MET A 612 -28.48 -25.41 10.14
CA MET A 612 -27.16 -25.57 9.53
C MET A 612 -26.26 -26.43 10.41
N GLU A 613 -25.58 -27.40 9.79
CA GLU A 613 -24.57 -28.21 10.47
C GLU A 613 -23.42 -27.32 10.94
N THR A 614 -23.21 -27.26 12.25
CA THR A 614 -22.15 -26.45 12.87
C THR A 614 -20.85 -27.25 12.92
N GLY A 615 -20.09 -27.25 11.83
CA GLY A 615 -18.69 -27.68 11.80
C GLY A 615 -17.72 -26.57 12.25
N SER A 616 -16.45 -26.91 12.52
CA SER A 616 -15.41 -25.94 12.91
C SER A 616 -14.80 -25.14 11.76
N ALA A 617 -15.08 -25.51 10.50
CA ALA A 617 -14.63 -24.83 9.29
C ALA A 617 -15.71 -24.92 8.21
N ALA A 618 -15.88 -23.84 7.43
CA ALA A 618 -16.70 -23.89 6.23
C ALA A 618 -16.05 -24.81 5.20
N ASN A 619 -16.79 -25.82 4.76
CA ASN A 619 -16.39 -26.77 3.74
C ASN A 619 -17.43 -26.77 2.60
N GLU A 620 -17.18 -27.50 1.52
CA GLU A 620 -18.12 -27.54 0.38
C GLU A 620 -19.52 -28.01 0.79
N SER A 621 -19.63 -28.88 1.80
CA SER A 621 -20.93 -29.29 2.35
C SER A 621 -21.68 -28.11 2.95
N GLU A 622 -21.03 -27.26 3.76
CA GLU A 622 -21.64 -26.04 4.29
C GLU A 622 -22.00 -25.05 3.17
N THR A 623 -21.06 -24.76 2.26
CA THR A 623 -21.30 -23.86 1.13
C THR A 623 -22.50 -24.32 0.28
N SER A 624 -22.64 -25.62 0.02
CA SER A 624 -23.76 -26.18 -0.74
C SER A 624 -25.14 -25.95 -0.09
N GLN A 625 -25.21 -25.82 1.23
CA GLN A 625 -26.44 -25.48 1.96
C GLN A 625 -26.83 -24.00 1.79
N TRP A 626 -25.85 -23.15 1.51
CA TRP A 626 -26.03 -21.69 1.37
C TRP A 626 -26.38 -21.25 -0.04
N ARG A 627 -25.84 -21.91 -1.07
CA ARG A 627 -26.08 -21.55 -2.49
C ARG A 627 -27.57 -21.40 -2.83
N PRO A 628 -28.48 -22.33 -2.47
CA PRO A 628 -29.90 -22.20 -2.81
C PRO A 628 -30.60 -21.04 -2.10
N ARG A 629 -30.00 -20.49 -1.04
CA ARG A 629 -30.56 -19.37 -0.27
C ARG A 629 -30.11 -18.00 -0.80
N MET A 630 -29.11 -17.94 -1.67
CA MET A 630 -28.60 -16.71 -2.26
C MET A 630 -29.21 -16.52 -3.66
N GLU A 631 -30.41 -15.94 -3.70
CA GLU A 631 -31.15 -15.70 -4.95
C GLU A 631 -30.60 -14.47 -5.67
N LYS A 632 -30.27 -14.60 -6.96
CA LYS A 632 -29.87 -13.44 -7.77
C LYS A 632 -31.06 -12.48 -7.91
N VAL A 633 -30.83 -11.18 -7.69
CA VAL A 633 -31.90 -10.16 -7.64
C VAL A 633 -32.28 -9.63 -9.02
N SER A 634 -31.38 -9.73 -9.99
CA SER A 634 -31.55 -9.14 -11.33
C SER A 634 -30.52 -9.68 -12.31
N ASP A 635 -30.55 -9.17 -13.54
CA ASP A 635 -29.49 -9.35 -14.54
C ASP A 635 -28.20 -8.57 -14.18
N VAL A 636 -28.21 -7.73 -13.13
CA VAL A 636 -27.01 -7.04 -12.63
C VAL A 636 -26.13 -8.07 -11.89
N PRO A 637 -24.87 -8.26 -12.33
CA PRO A 637 -23.95 -9.17 -11.67
C PRO A 637 -23.75 -8.86 -10.19
N LEU A 638 -23.45 -9.90 -9.41
CA LEU A 638 -23.10 -9.81 -7.98
C LEU A 638 -24.17 -9.25 -7.04
N ARG A 639 -25.45 -9.18 -7.45
CA ARG A 639 -26.58 -8.78 -6.59
C ARG A 639 -27.44 -9.96 -6.16
N PHE A 640 -27.61 -10.12 -4.84
CA PHE A 640 -28.31 -11.25 -4.23
C PHE A 640 -29.33 -10.82 -3.17
N LYS A 641 -30.32 -11.68 -2.93
CA LYS A 641 -31.28 -11.65 -1.81
C LYS A 641 -31.20 -12.96 -1.07
N LEU A 642 -31.53 -12.93 0.21
CA LEU A 642 -31.68 -14.16 1.00
C LEU A 642 -33.10 -14.71 0.84
N ALA A 643 -33.21 -15.91 0.27
CA ALA A 643 -34.47 -16.64 0.16
C ALA A 643 -35.14 -16.80 1.54
N GLY A 644 -36.45 -16.57 1.60
CA GLY A 644 -37.24 -16.78 2.82
C GLY A 644 -37.01 -15.77 3.96
N SER A 645 -36.33 -14.64 3.71
CA SER A 645 -35.96 -13.65 4.72
C SER A 645 -36.97 -12.51 4.95
N GLN A 646 -38.28 -12.78 4.94
CA GLN A 646 -39.32 -11.72 4.93
C GLN A 646 -39.35 -10.75 6.14
N GLU A 647 -38.47 -10.92 7.13
CA GLU A 647 -38.34 -10.05 8.32
C GLU A 647 -36.88 -9.59 8.55
N THR A 648 -36.19 -9.09 7.52
CA THR A 648 -34.84 -8.48 7.67
C THR A 648 -34.80 -7.00 7.26
N ASP A 649 -33.92 -6.23 7.90
CA ASP A 649 -33.58 -4.86 7.48
C ASP A 649 -32.55 -4.85 6.34
N VAL A 650 -31.98 -6.00 5.96
CA VAL A 650 -31.08 -6.10 4.80
C VAL A 650 -31.89 -5.98 3.51
N ARG A 651 -31.59 -4.94 2.73
CA ARG A 651 -32.30 -4.61 1.49
C ARG A 651 -31.81 -5.42 0.30
N GLU A 652 -30.50 -5.66 0.25
CA GLU A 652 -29.79 -6.33 -0.84
C GLU A 652 -28.44 -6.84 -0.33
N ILE A 653 -27.90 -7.89 -0.96
CA ILE A 653 -26.53 -8.34 -0.81
C ILE A 653 -25.75 -8.01 -2.09
N LEU A 654 -24.64 -7.30 -1.93
CA LEU A 654 -23.84 -6.74 -3.03
C LEU A 654 -22.34 -6.80 -2.70
N PRO A 655 -21.43 -6.55 -3.67
CA PRO A 655 -20.01 -6.42 -3.38
C PRO A 655 -19.74 -5.40 -2.26
N PHE A 656 -18.93 -5.79 -1.29
CA PHE A 656 -18.64 -4.96 -0.14
C PHE A 656 -17.97 -3.64 -0.51
N TYR A 657 -17.15 -3.64 -1.56
CA TYR A 657 -16.51 -2.44 -2.10
C TYR A 657 -17.49 -1.45 -2.74
N GLU A 658 -18.79 -1.74 -2.79
CA GLU A 658 -19.83 -0.80 -3.25
C GLU A 658 -20.66 -0.23 -2.10
N THR A 659 -20.43 -0.66 -0.86
CA THR A 659 -21.18 -0.20 0.32
C THR A 659 -20.59 1.10 0.87
N PHE A 660 -21.05 2.24 0.33
CA PHE A 660 -20.60 3.56 0.74
C PHE A 660 -21.73 4.37 1.39
N PHE A 661 -21.39 5.13 2.43
CA PHE A 661 -22.34 5.99 3.15
C PHE A 661 -23.59 5.25 3.65
N GLU A 662 -23.43 4.00 4.04
CA GLU A 662 -24.49 3.18 4.63
C GLU A 662 -23.94 2.20 5.67
N ARG A 663 -24.87 1.57 6.40
CA ARG A 663 -24.59 0.47 7.31
C ARG A 663 -24.58 -0.84 6.55
N TYR A 664 -23.73 -1.77 6.97
CA TYR A 664 -23.54 -3.02 6.26
C TYR A 664 -23.35 -4.22 7.22
N VAL A 665 -23.51 -5.42 6.68
CA VAL A 665 -23.20 -6.69 7.36
C VAL A 665 -22.26 -7.51 6.49
N VAL A 666 -21.04 -7.74 6.97
CA VAL A 666 -20.08 -8.69 6.36
C VAL A 666 -19.90 -9.94 7.21
N GLN A 667 -19.96 -9.80 8.54
CA GLN A 667 -20.03 -10.91 9.47
C GLN A 667 -21.50 -11.18 9.81
N TRP A 668 -22.04 -12.29 9.35
CA TRP A 668 -23.45 -12.65 9.50
C TRP A 668 -23.63 -13.58 10.70
N PRO A 669 -24.37 -13.16 11.76
CA PRO A 669 -24.67 -14.03 12.88
C PRO A 669 -25.69 -15.10 12.48
N LEU A 670 -25.35 -16.38 12.68
CA LEU A 670 -26.21 -17.52 12.34
C LEU A 670 -27.53 -17.52 13.14
N ASP A 671 -27.50 -17.01 14.36
CA ASP A 671 -28.67 -16.89 15.23
C ASP A 671 -29.49 -15.60 14.99
N GLY A 672 -29.04 -14.74 14.07
CA GLY A 672 -29.64 -13.44 13.76
C GLY A 672 -29.41 -12.37 14.83
N LYS A 673 -28.59 -12.62 15.85
CA LYS A 673 -28.38 -11.71 16.98
C LYS A 673 -27.08 -10.95 16.86
N VAL A 674 -27.13 -9.64 17.13
CA VAL A 674 -25.95 -8.77 17.20
C VAL A 674 -25.69 -8.44 18.66
N ASP A 675 -24.56 -8.90 19.19
CA ASP A 675 -24.15 -8.61 20.57
C ASP A 675 -23.89 -7.11 20.75
N PRO A 676 -24.12 -6.53 21.95
CA PRO A 676 -23.78 -5.12 22.20
C PRO A 676 -22.26 -4.88 22.07
N PRO A 677 -21.81 -3.64 21.77
CA PRO A 677 -20.40 -3.32 21.84
C PRO A 677 -19.88 -3.58 23.26
N ARG A 678 -18.62 -4.01 23.37
CA ARG A 678 -17.97 -4.13 24.67
C ARG A 678 -17.96 -2.77 25.37
N LYS A 679 -18.36 -2.75 26.64
CA LYS A 679 -18.15 -1.58 27.49
C LYS A 679 -16.65 -1.47 27.74
N LYS A 680 -16.08 -0.28 27.58
CA LYS A 680 -14.76 0.02 28.14
C LYS A 680 -14.93 0.05 29.66
N ASP A 681 -14.42 -0.97 30.33
CA ASP A 681 -14.21 -0.93 31.78
C ASP A 681 -13.01 -0.05 32.12
#